data_AF-A0A522BZL8-F1
#
_entry.id   AF-A0A522BZL8-F1
#
_cell.length_a   1.000
_cell.length_b   1.000
_cell.length_c   1.000
_cell.angle_alpha   90.00
_cell.angle_beta   90.00
_cell.angle_gamma   90.00
#
_symmetry.space_group_name_H-M   'P 1'
#
loop_
_entity.id
_entity.type
_entity.pdbx_description
1 polymer ?
#
loop_
_entity_poly.entity_id
_entity_poly.type
_entity_poly.pdbx_seq_one_letter_code
_entity_poly.pdbx_strand_id
1 'polypeptide(L)'
;MKLKMISIILKTVCFSILIISAFSISFAEGKSDQLQKTSAVSKSPEVTREAIDGAIAKVKPALVRIFVVSVEYYNGREVKHEFAGSGVIITKEGHVITNHHVAGKAKQIICTLSDKEEIEAELVGTDPLTDIAVIKLSNKHIKEFPVAQFGDSALLKTGDSVLAMGSPFALSQSVTMGIISNTEIVMPKFFWPISKFTLEGEDVGSIVRWIGHDAPIYGGNSGGPLVNLSGEIVGINEISLGISGAIPGNLAKDVAEKIIKFGKVSRSWIGLEVQPLFRNSGRKKGVIVSGIIEGSPAEKAGFLSGDIMLKLAGKETDIRFQEEIPILNQHIMELHVGKEAEAVVHRHGKEITLHITAQEREYIKSKTVELKQWGITARNLSLLNAKEMKRENKDGVLVTTVRTGGPCWESKPKIVGSDMIIEVGGKRIKDVEELLKITRELTADKNDPVPVVVVFERKKERYLTVVRLRLERGMQDQGFEIQKAWLPVGMQVVTKEIAGELGIPGIKGVRLTQVYSNRSAERDGLRAGDIITALDGEPVNVSSPEDLEVLPAMIRQYKIGSTVELDILRGKDKLKIKAILEQSPPMPGEMKKYVDDNFEFTVRDIAFLDRAQEGWRDEQKGILVEAVGQGGWASLARLAVGDIIIAVNGESVSDVALFEKMMKGIAEKKLKSVLLQVRRGIHSFYVELEPAWNNNI
;
A
#
# COMPACT_ATOMS: atom_id res chain seq x y z
N MET A 1 -51.14 22.26 -19.23
CA MET A 1 -51.83 23.52 -18.83
C MET A 1 -51.05 24.12 -17.67
N LYS A 2 -50.16 25.07 -17.98
CA LYS A 2 -50.25 26.49 -17.58
C LYS A 2 -50.19 26.69 -16.07
N LEU A 3 -49.03 27.11 -15.57
CA LEU A 3 -48.75 28.51 -15.22
C LEU A 3 -49.80 29.08 -14.24
N LYS A 4 -49.42 29.15 -12.96
CA LYS A 4 -49.62 30.29 -12.05
C LYS A 4 -49.30 29.86 -10.61
N MET A 5 -48.07 30.11 -10.16
CA MET A 5 -47.78 30.45 -8.77
C MET A 5 -46.36 31.04 -8.68
N ILE A 6 -46.19 32.16 -9.38
CA ILE A 6 -45.14 33.16 -9.13
C ILE A 6 -45.91 34.46 -8.86
N SER A 7 -46.03 34.84 -7.59
CA SER A 7 -46.38 36.20 -7.14
C SER A 7 -46.38 36.20 -5.60
N ILE A 8 -45.86 37.28 -5.00
CA ILE A 8 -45.68 37.51 -3.55
C ILE A 8 -44.38 36.84 -3.07
N ILE A 9 -43.20 37.46 -3.15
CA ILE A 9 -42.78 38.65 -2.40
C ILE A 9 -41.87 39.52 -3.29
N LEU A 10 -42.46 40.57 -3.87
CA LEU A 10 -41.78 41.68 -4.52
C LEU A 10 -42.51 42.94 -4.07
N LYS A 11 -41.96 43.64 -3.07
CA LYS A 11 -42.17 45.06 -2.74
C LYS A 11 -41.23 45.39 -1.57
N THR A 12 -40.62 46.57 -1.62
CA THR A 12 -39.54 47.12 -0.75
C THR A 12 -38.18 46.42 -0.94
N VAL A 13 -37.10 46.98 -1.51
CA VAL A 13 -36.70 48.38 -1.81
C VAL A 13 -35.76 48.39 -3.03
N CYS A 14 -36.15 49.11 -4.09
CA CYS A 14 -35.27 49.61 -5.16
C CYS A 14 -34.71 51.00 -4.76
N PHE A 15 -33.72 51.46 -5.53
CA PHE A 15 -32.95 52.72 -5.46
C PHE A 15 -31.68 52.64 -4.59
N SER A 16 -30.45 52.83 -5.07
CA SER A 16 -29.99 53.34 -6.37
C SER A 16 -28.46 53.18 -6.46
N ILE A 17 -27.96 52.68 -7.59
CA ILE A 17 -26.59 52.86 -8.08
C ILE A 17 -26.68 53.99 -9.12
N LEU A 18 -25.92 55.08 -8.97
CA LEU A 18 -25.18 55.77 -10.05
C LEU A 18 -24.53 57.08 -9.55
N ILE A 19 -23.25 57.23 -9.90
CA ILE A 19 -22.52 58.48 -10.22
C ILE A 19 -22.25 59.47 -9.07
N ILE A 20 -20.98 59.70 -8.74
CA ILE A 20 -20.30 61.00 -8.89
C ILE A 20 -18.78 60.79 -8.88
N SER A 21 -18.18 61.34 -9.93
CA SER A 21 -16.77 61.58 -10.21
C SER A 21 -16.13 62.62 -9.30
N ALA A 22 -14.80 62.51 -9.17
CA ALA A 22 -13.85 63.61 -8.95
C ALA A 22 -13.97 64.40 -7.64
N PHE A 23 -13.11 64.06 -6.67
CA PHE A 23 -12.53 65.05 -5.77
C PHE A 23 -11.04 64.71 -5.56
N SER A 24 -10.21 65.32 -6.41
CA SER A 24 -8.79 65.50 -6.15
C SER A 24 -8.65 66.54 -5.04
N ILE A 25 -8.11 66.15 -3.89
CA ILE A 25 -7.64 67.07 -2.87
C ILE A 25 -6.12 66.91 -2.79
N SER A 26 -5.43 67.91 -3.32
CA SER A 26 -4.02 68.17 -3.04
C SER A 26 -3.83 68.34 -1.53
N PHE A 27 -2.87 67.61 -0.95
CA PHE A 27 -2.21 68.04 0.26
C PHE A 27 -0.71 68.17 0.01
N ALA A 28 -0.22 69.29 0.51
CA ALA A 28 1.05 69.92 0.24
C ALA A 28 2.28 69.13 0.75
N GLU A 29 3.40 69.40 0.09
CA GLU A 29 4.75 69.21 0.62
C GLU A 29 4.91 69.91 1.98
N GLY A 30 5.46 69.18 2.96
CA GLY A 30 5.76 69.72 4.28
C GLY A 30 6.50 68.72 5.16
N LYS A 31 7.82 68.70 5.02
CA LYS A 31 8.86 68.21 5.95
C LYS A 31 8.37 67.48 7.23
N SER A 32 8.76 66.21 7.36
CA SER A 32 9.36 65.72 8.60
C SER A 32 10.36 64.62 8.27
N ASP A 33 11.55 65.08 7.90
CA ASP A 33 12.76 64.30 8.10
C ASP A 33 12.98 64.17 9.62
N GLN A 34 13.48 63.01 10.05
CA GLN A 34 13.68 62.55 11.43
C GLN A 34 12.53 61.74 12.06
N LEU A 35 12.55 60.43 11.78
CA LEU A 35 12.55 59.38 12.81
C LEU A 35 12.96 58.04 12.15
N GLN A 36 14.20 57.98 11.66
CA GLN A 36 14.93 56.73 11.53
C GLN A 36 15.90 56.63 12.71
N LYS A 37 15.60 55.75 13.67
CA LYS A 37 16.56 54.78 14.19
C LYS A 37 15.89 53.80 15.15
N THR A 38 16.38 52.57 15.05
CA THR A 38 16.20 51.39 15.91
C THR A 38 14.85 50.66 15.88
N SER A 39 14.67 49.85 14.85
CA SER A 39 14.30 48.44 15.04
C SER A 39 14.68 47.65 13.78
N ALA A 40 15.75 46.87 13.84
CA ALA A 40 16.03 45.85 12.82
C ALA A 40 15.02 44.71 13.02
N VAL A 41 13.80 44.92 12.53
CA VAL A 41 12.86 43.84 12.29
C VAL A 41 13.37 43.13 11.05
N SER A 42 13.76 41.86 11.18
CA SER A 42 14.00 41.00 10.03
C SER A 42 12.71 40.95 9.21
N LYS A 43 12.63 41.73 8.14
CA LYS A 43 11.51 41.66 7.22
C LYS A 43 11.61 40.32 6.51
N SER A 44 10.63 39.44 6.70
CA SER A 44 10.38 38.32 5.79
C SER A 44 10.37 38.90 4.35
N PRO A 45 10.98 38.20 3.37
CA PRO A 45 11.01 38.70 2.00
C PRO A 45 9.61 39.12 1.55
N GLU A 46 9.50 40.28 0.91
CA GLU A 46 8.24 40.67 0.27
C GLU A 46 7.84 39.56 -0.71
N VAL A 47 6.56 39.20 -0.75
CA VAL A 47 6.06 38.11 -1.60
C VAL A 47 6.05 38.60 -3.04
N THR A 48 7.23 38.65 -3.65
CA THR A 48 7.41 39.02 -5.06
C THR A 48 7.58 37.78 -5.91
N ARG A 49 7.31 37.93 -7.21
CA ARG A 49 7.49 36.83 -8.17
C ARG A 49 8.95 36.36 -8.19
N GLU A 50 9.89 37.28 -8.07
CA GLU A 50 11.33 37.03 -8.06
C GLU A 50 11.75 36.20 -6.82
N ALA A 51 11.18 36.48 -5.65
CA ALA A 51 11.45 35.70 -4.44
C ALA A 51 10.95 34.25 -4.59
N ILE A 52 9.73 34.07 -5.14
CA ILE A 52 9.15 32.75 -5.39
C ILE A 52 10.00 31.98 -6.42
N ASP A 53 10.33 32.60 -7.55
CA ASP A 53 11.12 31.96 -8.61
C ASP A 53 12.53 31.64 -8.12
N GLY A 54 13.12 32.49 -7.27
CA GLY A 54 14.41 32.25 -6.61
C GLY A 54 14.38 31.05 -5.66
N ALA A 55 13.34 30.93 -4.83
CA ALA A 55 13.16 29.77 -3.95
C ALA A 55 12.99 28.46 -4.75
N ILE A 56 12.16 28.48 -5.80
CA ILE A 56 11.96 27.34 -6.70
C ILE A 56 13.28 26.94 -7.37
N ALA A 57 14.03 27.89 -7.92
CA ALA A 57 15.27 27.62 -8.63
C ALA A 57 16.33 26.96 -7.74
N LYS A 58 16.38 27.30 -6.44
CA LYS A 58 17.30 26.69 -5.48
C LYS A 58 16.95 25.24 -5.13
N VAL A 59 15.66 24.93 -5.02
CA VAL A 59 15.20 23.64 -4.48
C VAL A 59 14.87 22.64 -5.57
N LYS A 60 14.31 23.08 -6.69
CA LYS A 60 13.85 22.22 -7.80
C LYS A 60 14.90 21.21 -8.28
N PRO A 61 16.20 21.57 -8.43
CA PRO A 61 17.23 20.60 -8.83
C PRO A 61 17.34 19.40 -7.88
N ALA A 62 17.12 19.62 -6.58
CA ALA A 62 17.20 18.63 -5.53
C ALA A 62 15.87 17.88 -5.27
N LEU A 63 14.76 18.26 -5.92
CA LEU A 63 13.49 17.57 -5.78
C LEU A 63 13.52 16.21 -6.48
N VAL A 64 13.04 15.20 -5.77
CA VAL A 64 13.02 13.81 -6.24
C VAL A 64 11.59 13.30 -6.23
N ARG A 65 11.16 12.71 -7.35
CA ARG A 65 9.96 11.88 -7.40
C ARG A 65 10.36 10.48 -6.98
N ILE A 66 9.63 9.88 -6.05
CA ILE A 66 9.94 8.56 -5.51
C ILE A 66 8.80 7.62 -5.90
N PHE A 67 9.14 6.57 -6.62
CA PHE A 67 8.27 5.43 -6.84
C PHE A 67 8.76 4.28 -5.95
N VAL A 68 7.84 3.64 -5.25
CA VAL A 68 8.16 2.52 -4.37
C VAL A 68 7.27 1.33 -4.64
N VAL A 69 7.84 0.16 -4.45
CA VAL A 69 7.07 -1.06 -4.20
C VAL A 69 7.17 -1.34 -2.70
N SER A 70 6.07 -1.14 -1.99
CA SER A 70 5.95 -1.44 -0.56
C SER A 70 5.27 -2.79 -0.35
N VAL A 71 5.37 -3.32 0.86
CA VAL A 71 4.71 -4.58 1.25
C VAL A 71 3.70 -4.35 2.36
N GLU A 72 2.52 -4.93 2.15
CA GLU A 72 1.47 -5.07 3.14
C GLU A 72 1.19 -6.55 3.38
N TYR A 73 0.49 -6.85 4.47
CA TYR A 73 0.21 -8.23 4.86
C TYR A 73 -1.29 -8.43 4.98
N TYR A 74 -1.84 -9.26 4.12
CA TYR A 74 -3.28 -9.52 4.04
C TYR A 74 -3.54 -11.00 3.79
N ASN A 75 -4.55 -11.57 4.48
CA ASN A 75 -4.99 -12.97 4.30
C ASN A 75 -3.82 -13.97 4.30
N GLY A 76 -2.90 -13.83 5.26
CA GLY A 76 -1.74 -14.69 5.44
C GLY A 76 -0.70 -14.62 4.32
N ARG A 77 -0.66 -13.53 3.55
CA ARG A 77 0.27 -13.30 2.44
C ARG A 77 0.96 -11.93 2.58
N GLU A 78 2.20 -11.85 2.12
CA GLU A 78 2.81 -10.58 1.72
C GLU A 78 2.18 -10.17 0.38
N VAL A 79 1.65 -8.95 0.31
CA VAL A 79 1.07 -8.34 -0.88
C VAL A 79 1.86 -7.08 -1.17
N LYS A 80 2.34 -6.94 -2.40
CA LYS A 80 3.09 -5.77 -2.82
C LYS A 80 2.13 -4.70 -3.34
N HIS A 81 2.44 -3.46 -3.02
CA HIS A 81 1.69 -2.30 -3.46
C HIS A 81 2.65 -1.29 -4.09
N GLU A 82 2.21 -0.70 -5.19
CA GLU A 82 2.91 0.39 -5.83
C GLU A 82 2.41 1.71 -5.23
N PHE A 83 3.35 2.54 -4.81
CA PHE A 83 3.05 3.85 -4.24
C PHE A 83 4.04 4.88 -4.78
N ALA A 84 3.64 6.14 -4.79
CA ALA A 84 4.51 7.22 -5.18
C ALA A 84 4.43 8.40 -4.21
N GLY A 85 5.59 9.02 -3.99
CA GLY A 85 5.74 10.18 -3.13
C GLY A 85 6.84 11.11 -3.65
N SER A 86 7.26 12.01 -2.79
CA SER A 86 8.31 12.97 -3.06
C SER A 86 9.42 12.88 -2.03
N GLY A 87 10.58 13.42 -2.39
CA GLY A 87 11.68 13.64 -1.46
C GLY A 87 12.52 14.82 -1.91
N VAL A 88 13.51 15.15 -1.10
CA VAL A 88 14.49 16.18 -1.42
C VAL A 88 15.89 15.72 -1.05
N ILE A 89 16.85 15.95 -1.95
CA ILE A 89 18.27 15.65 -1.70
C ILE A 89 18.83 16.67 -0.70
N ILE A 90 19.38 16.16 0.41
CA ILE A 90 19.89 16.94 1.54
C ILE A 90 21.41 16.82 1.73
N THR A 91 22.09 16.00 0.92
CA THR A 91 23.55 15.85 0.96
C THR A 91 24.12 15.67 -0.44
N LYS A 92 25.37 16.05 -0.65
CA LYS A 92 26.04 15.93 -1.96
C LYS A 92 26.24 14.49 -2.38
N GLU A 93 26.29 13.58 -1.42
CA GLU A 93 26.39 12.15 -1.62
C GLU A 93 25.08 11.56 -2.15
N GLY A 94 23.96 12.30 -2.11
CA GLY A 94 22.67 11.82 -2.64
C GLY A 94 21.80 11.12 -1.60
N HIS A 95 21.88 11.51 -0.32
CA HIS A 95 20.84 11.19 0.66
C HIS A 95 19.60 12.05 0.41
N VAL A 96 18.47 11.38 0.28
CA VAL A 96 17.15 11.99 0.06
C VAL A 96 16.32 11.77 1.31
N ILE A 97 15.77 12.85 1.87
CA ILE A 97 14.78 12.76 2.94
C ILE A 97 13.38 12.66 2.33
N THR A 98 12.54 11.82 2.93
CA THR A 98 11.12 11.62 2.58
C THR A 98 10.37 11.12 3.82
N ASN A 99 9.10 10.75 3.68
CA ASN A 99 8.32 10.19 4.79
C ASN A 99 8.54 8.68 4.98
N HIS A 100 8.33 8.20 6.21
CA HIS A 100 8.31 6.76 6.51
C HIS A 100 7.18 6.06 5.75
N HIS A 101 5.99 6.65 5.68
CA HIS A 101 4.88 6.05 4.93
C HIS A 101 5.13 6.00 3.41
N VAL A 102 6.04 6.83 2.90
CA VAL A 102 6.47 6.79 1.49
C VAL A 102 7.48 5.66 1.28
N ALA A 103 8.62 5.65 1.98
CA ALA A 103 9.72 4.74 1.66
C ALA A 103 10.12 3.76 2.77
N GLY A 104 9.63 3.92 3.99
CA GLY A 104 10.06 3.15 5.17
C GLY A 104 9.75 1.65 5.13
N LYS A 105 8.87 1.21 4.22
CA LYS A 105 8.52 -0.20 3.97
C LYS A 105 8.85 -0.65 2.55
N ALA A 106 9.57 0.17 1.79
CA ALA A 106 9.84 -0.12 0.40
C ALA A 106 10.79 -1.34 0.28
N LYS A 107 10.41 -2.29 -0.58
CA LYS A 107 11.28 -3.36 -1.08
C LYS A 107 12.12 -2.88 -2.25
N GLN A 108 11.58 -1.95 -3.03
CA GLN A 108 12.23 -1.34 -4.18
C GLN A 108 11.90 0.15 -4.19
N ILE A 109 12.88 0.96 -4.53
CA ILE A 109 12.76 2.42 -4.60
C ILE A 109 13.41 2.87 -5.90
N ILE A 110 12.64 3.53 -6.75
CA ILE A 110 13.10 4.16 -7.98
C ILE A 110 12.86 5.66 -7.84
N CYS A 111 13.91 6.44 -8.02
CA CYS A 111 13.90 7.89 -7.90
C CYS A 111 14.02 8.50 -9.29
N THR A 112 13.12 9.42 -9.64
CA THR A 112 13.26 10.27 -10.82
C THR A 112 13.73 11.66 -10.39
N LEU A 113 14.87 12.09 -10.92
CA LEU A 113 15.45 13.40 -10.68
C LEU A 113 14.77 14.50 -11.52
N SER A 114 15.15 15.75 -11.27
CA SER A 114 14.58 16.94 -11.94
C SER A 114 14.90 17.04 -13.43
N ASP A 115 15.98 16.39 -13.88
CA ASP A 115 16.38 16.22 -15.29
C ASP A 115 15.74 14.98 -15.96
N LYS A 116 14.89 14.25 -15.22
CA LYS A 116 14.22 13.01 -15.60
C LYS A 116 15.13 11.77 -15.65
N GLU A 117 16.35 11.83 -15.12
CA GLU A 117 17.14 10.63 -14.89
C GLU A 117 16.46 9.75 -13.82
N GLU A 118 16.31 8.45 -14.12
CA GLU A 118 15.81 7.46 -13.18
C GLU A 118 16.97 6.69 -12.54
N ILE A 119 16.95 6.59 -11.21
CA ILE A 119 18.02 6.03 -10.41
C ILE A 119 17.41 5.17 -9.31
N GLU A 120 17.90 3.95 -9.13
CA GLU A 120 17.55 3.12 -7.97
C GLU A 120 18.03 3.77 -6.66
N ALA A 121 17.30 3.51 -5.58
CA ALA A 121 17.71 3.95 -4.25
C ALA A 121 17.55 2.84 -3.21
N GLU A 122 18.36 2.93 -2.16
CA GLU A 122 18.29 2.02 -1.02
C GLU A 122 17.80 2.77 0.22
N LEU A 123 17.00 2.11 1.06
CA LEU A 123 16.60 2.65 2.34
C LEU A 123 17.81 2.63 3.29
N VAL A 124 18.27 3.82 3.73
CA VAL A 124 19.33 3.94 4.73
C VAL A 124 18.78 3.65 6.13
N GLY A 125 17.58 4.15 6.40
CA GLY A 125 16.84 3.90 7.63
C GLY A 125 15.59 4.77 7.74
N THR A 126 14.81 4.55 8.79
CA THR A 126 13.53 5.24 8.97
C THR A 126 13.13 5.33 10.43
N ASP A 127 12.30 6.31 10.76
CA ASP A 127 11.64 6.48 12.05
C ASP A 127 10.12 6.64 11.86
N PRO A 128 9.31 5.57 12.08
CA PRO A 128 7.86 5.64 11.99
C PRO A 128 7.24 6.65 12.97
N LEU A 129 7.90 6.97 14.08
CA LEU A 129 7.33 7.84 15.11
C LEU A 129 7.38 9.33 14.72
N THR A 130 8.30 9.72 13.83
CA THR A 130 8.32 11.05 13.21
C THR A 130 7.86 11.06 11.77
N ASP A 131 7.50 9.90 11.22
CA ASP A 131 7.23 9.69 9.80
C ASP A 131 8.37 10.17 8.88
N ILE A 132 9.63 9.90 9.23
CA ILE A 132 10.80 10.26 8.39
C ILE A 132 11.51 9.01 7.89
N ALA A 133 11.96 9.04 6.64
CA ALA A 133 12.87 8.07 6.06
C ALA A 133 14.00 8.80 5.32
N VAL A 134 15.18 8.16 5.29
CA VAL A 134 16.28 8.58 4.44
C VAL A 134 16.60 7.45 3.49
N ILE A 135 16.64 7.77 2.20
CA ILE A 135 17.05 6.86 1.13
C ILE A 135 18.33 7.38 0.49
N LYS A 136 19.12 6.47 -0.09
CA LYS A 136 20.39 6.79 -0.75
C LYS A 136 20.28 6.46 -2.23
N LEU A 137 20.52 7.46 -3.08
CA LEU A 137 20.57 7.26 -4.52
C LEU A 137 21.80 6.40 -4.88
N SER A 138 21.57 5.37 -5.69
CA SER A 138 22.57 4.39 -6.14
C SER A 138 23.04 4.73 -7.55
N ASN A 139 23.96 5.71 -7.70
CA ASN A 139 24.53 6.07 -9.01
C ASN A 139 26.06 6.11 -8.96
N LYS A 140 26.73 5.42 -9.90
CA LYS A 140 28.19 5.38 -10.03
C LYS A 140 28.77 6.50 -10.89
N HIS A 141 27.94 7.24 -11.62
CA HIS A 141 28.34 8.24 -12.60
C HIS A 141 28.17 9.69 -12.10
N ILE A 142 27.26 9.93 -11.17
CA ILE A 142 27.06 11.25 -10.55
C ILE A 142 28.03 11.42 -9.37
N LYS A 143 28.91 12.42 -9.46
CA LYS A 143 29.90 12.71 -8.41
C LYS A 143 29.32 13.50 -7.24
N GLU A 144 28.46 14.48 -7.52
CA GLU A 144 27.77 15.29 -6.52
C GLU A 144 26.34 15.57 -6.98
N PHE A 145 25.39 15.43 -6.07
CA PHE A 145 23.99 15.77 -6.30
C PHE A 145 23.69 17.22 -5.90
N PRO A 146 22.69 17.87 -6.53
CA PRO A 146 22.16 19.15 -6.04
C PRO A 146 21.55 18.99 -4.65
N VAL A 147 21.76 19.98 -3.77
CA VAL A 147 21.36 19.91 -2.35
C VAL A 147 20.47 21.07 -1.99
N ALA A 148 19.34 20.78 -1.35
CA ALA A 148 18.52 21.77 -0.66
C ALA A 148 18.98 21.89 0.80
N GLN A 149 19.01 23.12 1.33
CA GLN A 149 19.48 23.40 2.68
C GLN A 149 18.31 23.48 3.66
N PHE A 150 18.51 23.01 4.88
CA PHE A 150 17.57 23.23 5.97
C PHE A 150 17.66 24.66 6.50
N GLY A 151 16.51 25.29 6.71
CA GLY A 151 16.37 26.51 7.49
C GLY A 151 16.09 26.20 8.97
N ASP A 152 15.74 27.23 9.74
CA ASP A 152 15.30 27.07 11.13
C ASP A 152 13.77 27.18 11.23
N SER A 153 13.13 26.03 11.41
CA SER A 153 11.67 25.97 11.54
C SER A 153 11.13 26.64 12.81
N ALA A 154 11.97 26.87 13.83
CA ALA A 154 11.56 27.55 15.06
C ALA A 154 11.37 29.06 14.88
N LEU A 155 11.87 29.64 13.78
CA LEU A 155 11.72 31.06 13.46
C LEU A 155 10.41 31.37 12.72
N LEU A 156 9.68 30.35 12.26
CA LEU A 156 8.42 30.52 11.54
C LEU A 156 7.35 31.17 12.40
N LYS A 157 6.53 32.01 11.76
CA LYS A 157 5.36 32.65 12.35
C LYS A 157 4.15 32.46 11.45
N THR A 158 2.96 32.44 12.05
CA THR A 158 1.71 32.52 11.30
C THR A 158 1.74 33.73 10.36
N GLY A 159 1.42 33.51 9.09
CA GLY A 159 1.47 34.51 8.03
C GLY A 159 2.73 34.45 7.16
N ASP A 160 3.81 33.78 7.58
CA ASP A 160 4.99 33.61 6.74
C ASP A 160 4.64 32.81 5.48
N SER A 161 5.08 33.28 4.31
CA SER A 161 4.84 32.61 3.04
C SER A 161 5.74 31.39 2.85
N VAL A 162 5.14 30.32 2.35
CA VAL A 162 5.80 29.03 2.13
C VAL A 162 5.39 28.41 0.80
N LEU A 163 6.27 27.58 0.27
CA LEU A 163 6.04 26.79 -0.93
C LEU A 163 6.10 25.31 -0.55
N ALA A 164 5.01 24.59 -0.75
CA ALA A 164 5.02 23.13 -0.70
C ALA A 164 5.41 22.62 -2.10
N MET A 165 6.48 21.83 -2.17
CA MET A 165 7.02 21.27 -3.41
C MET A 165 6.98 19.75 -3.39
N GLY A 166 6.74 19.14 -4.54
CA GLY A 166 6.68 17.68 -4.68
C GLY A 166 6.36 17.24 -6.10
N SER A 167 5.88 16.01 -6.26
CA SER A 167 5.43 15.43 -7.52
C SER A 167 4.11 14.67 -7.32
N PRO A 168 2.96 15.38 -7.35
CA PRO A 168 1.67 14.76 -7.06
C PRO A 168 1.33 13.69 -8.11
N PHE A 169 0.75 12.59 -7.64
CA PHE A 169 0.37 11.42 -8.45
C PHE A 169 1.49 10.83 -9.33
N ALA A 170 2.76 11.10 -9.00
CA ALA A 170 3.90 10.76 -9.85
C ALA A 170 3.85 11.34 -11.28
N LEU A 171 3.01 12.34 -11.58
CA LEU A 171 2.83 12.85 -12.94
C LEU A 171 3.95 13.82 -13.35
N SER A 172 4.15 14.86 -12.55
CA SER A 172 5.14 15.91 -12.79
C SER A 172 5.47 16.64 -11.49
N GLN A 173 6.60 17.36 -11.44
CA GLN A 173 6.92 18.21 -10.29
C GLN A 173 5.91 19.36 -10.18
N SER A 174 5.43 19.63 -8.98
CA SER A 174 4.48 20.71 -8.67
C SER A 174 4.99 21.59 -7.53
N VAL A 175 4.55 22.85 -7.55
CA VAL A 175 4.78 23.81 -6.49
C VAL A 175 3.46 24.50 -6.18
N THR A 176 3.11 24.55 -4.91
CA THR A 176 1.95 25.26 -4.41
C THR A 176 2.38 26.24 -3.34
N MET A 177 1.81 27.45 -3.37
CA MET A 177 2.11 28.50 -2.41
C MET A 177 0.99 28.64 -1.39
N GLY A 178 1.37 29.00 -0.17
CA GLY A 178 0.46 29.38 0.90
C GLY A 178 1.21 30.13 1.99
N ILE A 179 0.60 30.20 3.16
CA ILE A 179 1.17 30.76 4.37
C ILE A 179 1.16 29.73 5.49
N ILE A 180 2.02 29.93 6.49
CA ILE A 180 1.90 29.26 7.78
C ILE A 180 0.60 29.70 8.44
N SER A 181 -0.28 28.75 8.72
CA SER A 181 -1.54 28.99 9.44
C SER A 181 -1.36 28.80 10.95
N ASN A 182 -0.53 27.84 11.36
CA ASN A 182 -0.27 27.51 12.77
C ASN A 182 1.07 26.76 12.89
N THR A 183 1.87 26.98 13.93
CA THR A 183 3.16 26.29 14.14
C THR A 183 3.10 25.16 15.17
N GLU A 184 1.92 24.91 15.75
CA GLU A 184 1.73 24.06 16.92
C GLU A 184 0.57 23.06 16.75
N ILE A 185 0.31 22.59 15.53
CA ILE A 185 -0.80 21.67 15.28
C ILE A 185 -0.55 20.32 15.95
N VAL A 186 -1.57 19.83 16.65
CA VAL A 186 -1.67 18.44 17.11
C VAL A 186 -3.03 17.88 16.73
N MET A 187 -3.12 16.55 16.59
CA MET A 187 -4.36 15.89 16.22
C MET A 187 -5.39 15.99 17.36
N PRO A 188 -6.63 16.46 17.12
CA PRO A 188 -7.61 16.63 18.19
C PRO A 188 -8.06 15.30 18.80
N LYS A 189 -8.11 15.24 20.14
CA LYS A 189 -8.50 14.03 20.90
C LYS A 189 -9.94 13.56 20.67
N PHE A 190 -10.87 14.41 20.24
CA PHE A 190 -12.27 13.99 20.04
C PHE A 190 -12.44 13.01 18.87
N PHE A 191 -11.46 12.92 17.98
CA PHE A 191 -11.45 11.90 16.95
C PHE A 191 -10.88 10.53 17.43
N TRP A 192 -10.64 10.37 18.74
CA TRP A 192 -10.25 9.10 19.36
C TRP A 192 -11.43 8.10 19.42
N PRO A 193 -11.25 6.81 19.07
CA PRO A 193 -10.00 6.08 18.79
C PRO A 193 -9.59 6.04 17.31
N ILE A 194 -10.33 6.74 16.43
CA ILE A 194 -10.27 6.63 14.97
C ILE A 194 -9.15 7.52 14.38
N SER A 195 -8.47 8.35 15.19
CA SER A 195 -7.55 9.39 14.69
C SER A 195 -6.23 9.55 15.42
N LYS A 196 -5.66 8.46 15.95
CA LYS A 196 -4.20 8.43 16.01
C LYS A 196 -3.72 8.27 14.58
N PHE A 197 -2.98 9.25 14.06
CA PHE A 197 -2.19 9.02 12.86
C PHE A 197 -1.07 8.05 13.27
N THR A 198 -1.32 6.75 13.05
CA THR A 198 -0.39 5.69 13.46
C THR A 198 0.34 5.11 12.27
N LEU A 199 1.66 5.00 12.39
CA LEU A 199 2.52 4.30 11.46
C LEU A 199 3.23 3.18 12.20
N GLU A 200 3.07 1.93 11.76
CA GLU A 200 3.61 0.78 12.49
C GLU A 200 3.20 0.70 13.98
N GLY A 201 2.00 1.19 14.28
CA GLY A 201 1.48 1.25 15.65
C GLY A 201 2.07 2.36 16.52
N GLU A 202 3.01 3.14 15.97
CA GLU A 202 3.56 4.34 16.58
C GLU A 202 2.60 5.51 16.39
N ASP A 203 2.34 6.28 17.44
CA ASP A 203 1.51 7.49 17.38
C ASP A 203 2.39 8.67 16.97
N VAL A 204 2.33 9.06 15.69
CA VAL A 204 3.18 10.14 15.16
C VAL A 204 2.93 11.45 15.90
N GLY A 205 1.66 11.75 16.22
CA GLY A 205 1.26 12.94 16.96
C GLY A 205 1.68 12.97 18.42
N SER A 206 2.25 11.87 18.93
CA SER A 206 2.83 11.85 20.28
C SER A 206 4.14 12.62 20.37
N ILE A 207 4.85 12.84 19.26
CA ILE A 207 6.08 13.64 19.22
C ILE A 207 6.10 14.65 18.08
N VAL A 208 5.32 14.47 17.02
CA VAL A 208 5.25 15.47 15.94
C VAL A 208 4.20 16.50 16.29
N ARG A 209 4.68 17.74 16.41
CA ARG A 209 3.86 18.94 16.47
C ARG A 209 3.98 19.63 15.12
N TRP A 210 2.95 19.49 14.30
CA TRP A 210 2.99 19.86 12.88
C TRP A 210 2.99 21.37 12.66
N ILE A 211 3.69 21.80 11.61
CA ILE A 211 3.51 23.11 11.01
C ILE A 211 2.30 23.05 10.10
N GLY A 212 1.23 23.75 10.47
CA GLY A 212 0.05 23.94 9.66
C GLY A 212 0.22 25.03 8.61
N HIS A 213 -0.21 24.76 7.39
CA HIS A 213 -0.22 25.73 6.30
C HIS A 213 -1.44 25.52 5.39
N ASP A 214 -1.73 26.52 4.56
CA ASP A 214 -2.84 26.47 3.59
C ASP A 214 -2.38 26.20 2.15
N ALA A 215 -1.08 26.06 1.89
CA ALA A 215 -0.57 25.62 0.59
C ALA A 215 -1.17 24.24 0.24
N PRO A 216 -1.89 24.10 -0.90
CA PRO A 216 -2.56 22.86 -1.24
C PRO A 216 -1.59 21.68 -1.44
N ILE A 217 -1.79 20.58 -0.72
CA ILE A 217 -1.07 19.33 -0.97
C ILE A 217 -2.02 18.19 -1.31
N TYR A 218 -1.60 17.37 -2.29
CA TYR A 218 -2.32 16.21 -2.79
C TYR A 218 -1.45 14.96 -2.65
N GLY A 219 -2.04 13.78 -2.83
CA GLY A 219 -1.30 12.52 -2.88
C GLY A 219 -0.10 12.62 -3.84
N GLY A 220 1.08 12.26 -3.36
CA GLY A 220 2.35 12.38 -4.07
C GLY A 220 3.21 13.57 -3.68
N ASN A 221 2.67 14.62 -3.02
CA ASN A 221 3.49 15.69 -2.42
C ASN A 221 4.14 15.27 -1.09
N SER A 222 3.59 14.27 -0.41
CA SER A 222 4.11 13.74 0.85
C SER A 222 5.57 13.33 0.70
N GLY A 223 6.38 13.73 1.68
CA GLY A 223 7.83 13.56 1.72
C GLY A 223 8.62 14.67 1.01
N GLY A 224 7.96 15.47 0.18
CA GLY A 224 8.56 16.66 -0.44
C GLY A 224 8.73 17.82 0.56
N PRO A 225 9.56 18.83 0.25
CA PRO A 225 9.85 19.90 1.18
C PRO A 225 8.76 20.97 1.22
N LEU A 226 8.54 21.51 2.41
CA LEU A 226 7.94 22.82 2.64
C LEU A 226 9.09 23.82 2.79
N VAL A 227 9.14 24.85 1.95
CA VAL A 227 10.26 25.81 1.94
C VAL A 227 9.81 27.25 2.14
N ASN A 228 10.66 28.04 2.77
CA ASN A 228 10.46 29.50 2.87
C ASN A 228 10.86 30.19 1.54
N LEU A 229 10.60 31.50 1.43
CA LEU A 229 10.96 32.30 0.25
C LEU A 229 12.48 32.46 0.04
N SER A 230 13.31 32.04 0.99
CA SER A 230 14.77 31.96 0.84
C SER A 230 15.23 30.66 0.16
N GLY A 231 14.31 29.71 -0.05
CA GLY A 231 14.59 28.38 -0.62
C GLY A 231 15.15 27.39 0.41
N GLU A 232 14.86 27.59 1.69
CA GLU A 232 15.32 26.72 2.78
C GLU A 232 14.19 25.81 3.24
N ILE A 233 14.50 24.54 3.51
CA ILE A 233 13.55 23.55 4.02
C ILE A 233 13.18 23.92 5.45
N VAL A 234 11.91 24.25 5.66
CA VAL A 234 11.34 24.55 6.99
C VAL A 234 10.39 23.45 7.46
N GLY A 235 10.03 22.50 6.59
CA GLY A 235 9.34 21.28 6.97
C GLY A 235 9.29 20.23 5.85
N ILE A 236 8.73 19.05 6.16
CA ILE A 236 8.48 17.97 5.20
C ILE A 236 6.97 17.73 5.13
N ASN A 237 6.38 17.84 3.93
CA ASN A 237 4.94 17.73 3.72
C ASN A 237 4.44 16.33 4.10
N GLU A 238 3.33 16.22 4.85
CA GLU A 238 2.87 14.94 5.39
C GLU A 238 1.35 14.73 5.33
N ILE A 239 0.57 15.57 6.00
CA ILE A 239 -0.87 15.37 6.23
C ILE A 239 -1.73 16.41 5.52
N SER A 240 -2.91 16.00 5.04
CA SER A 240 -3.92 16.92 4.47
C SER A 240 -5.29 16.58 5.05
N LEU A 241 -5.76 17.37 6.03
CA LEU A 241 -7.03 17.17 6.75
C LEU A 241 -7.85 18.46 6.76
N GLY A 242 -8.07 19.05 5.58
CA GLY A 242 -8.72 20.36 5.41
C GLY A 242 -7.76 21.54 5.60
N ILE A 243 -6.75 21.36 6.46
CA ILE A 243 -5.51 22.14 6.51
C ILE A 243 -4.34 21.20 6.26
N SER A 244 -3.29 21.69 5.61
CA SER A 244 -2.08 20.94 5.31
C SER A 244 -1.12 20.98 6.50
N GLY A 245 -0.36 19.91 6.72
CA GLY A 245 0.60 19.81 7.81
C GLY A 245 1.95 19.28 7.33
N ALA A 246 3.02 19.86 7.87
CA ALA A 246 4.40 19.46 7.63
C ALA A 246 5.15 19.14 8.93
N ILE A 247 6.02 18.14 8.89
CA ILE A 247 6.96 17.81 9.97
C ILE A 247 7.95 18.97 10.10
N PRO A 248 8.19 19.53 11.29
CA PRO A 248 9.14 20.62 11.46
C PRO A 248 10.53 20.31 10.93
N GLY A 249 11.12 21.25 10.17
CA GLY A 249 12.42 21.09 9.51
C GLY A 249 13.54 20.73 10.49
N ASN A 250 13.57 21.32 11.69
CA ASN A 250 14.57 21.01 12.70
C ASN A 250 14.48 19.55 13.19
N LEU A 251 13.25 19.05 13.40
CA LEU A 251 13.01 17.66 13.80
C LEU A 251 13.40 16.70 12.67
N ALA A 252 12.97 17.00 11.44
CA ALA A 252 13.30 16.20 10.27
C ALA A 252 14.82 16.13 10.03
N LYS A 253 15.53 17.25 10.20
CA LYS A 253 17.00 17.33 10.10
C LYS A 253 17.69 16.46 11.15
N ASP A 254 17.35 16.60 12.43
CA ASP A 254 17.94 15.79 13.51
C ASP A 254 17.74 14.29 13.29
N VAL A 255 16.53 13.88 12.88
CA VAL A 255 16.21 12.49 12.55
C VAL A 255 17.02 12.00 11.35
N ALA A 256 17.08 12.79 10.27
CA ALA A 256 17.83 12.42 9.08
C ALA A 256 19.33 12.27 9.37
N GLU A 257 19.93 13.18 10.14
CA GLU A 257 21.34 13.09 10.54
C GLU A 257 21.62 11.82 11.37
N LYS A 258 20.73 11.46 12.31
CA LYS A 258 20.83 10.21 13.07
C LYS A 258 20.71 8.98 12.18
N ILE A 259 19.77 8.97 11.24
CA ILE A 259 19.61 7.86 10.27
C ILE A 259 20.84 7.73 9.39
N ILE A 260 21.35 8.83 8.82
CA ILE A 260 22.55 8.80 7.97
C ILE A 260 23.75 8.26 8.73
N LYS A 261 23.91 8.65 10.00
CA LYS A 261 25.06 8.25 10.81
C LYS A 261 24.98 6.83 11.35
N PHE A 262 23.79 6.36 11.73
CA PHE A 262 23.62 5.11 12.50
C PHE A 262 22.72 4.07 11.83
N GLY A 263 22.06 4.40 10.72
CA GLY A 263 21.05 3.56 10.05
C GLY A 263 19.71 3.45 10.80
N LYS A 264 19.60 4.00 12.02
CA LYS A 264 18.40 3.98 12.85
C LYS A 264 18.32 5.18 13.79
N VAL A 265 17.11 5.48 14.27
CA VAL A 265 16.91 6.39 15.41
C VAL A 265 16.69 5.57 16.66
N SER A 266 17.57 5.73 17.65
CA SER A 266 17.39 5.10 18.97
C SER A 266 16.68 6.09 19.89
N ARG A 267 15.59 5.66 20.53
CA ARG A 267 14.77 6.50 21.40
C ARG A 267 14.76 5.94 22.80
N SER A 268 14.75 6.82 23.80
CA SER A 268 14.59 6.45 25.19
C SER A 268 13.12 6.32 25.58
N TRP A 269 12.86 5.54 26.63
CA TRP A 269 11.56 5.40 27.24
C TRP A 269 11.70 5.25 28.77
N ILE A 270 10.72 5.81 29.47
CA ILE A 270 10.65 5.78 30.94
C ILE A 270 9.33 5.22 31.48
N GLY A 271 8.29 5.08 30.67
CA GLY A 271 7.01 4.50 31.08
C GLY A 271 6.08 5.41 31.87
N LEU A 272 6.19 6.72 31.66
CA LEU A 272 5.24 7.71 32.17
C LEU A 272 4.15 7.99 31.15
N GLU A 273 2.92 8.12 31.64
CA GLU A 273 1.83 8.80 30.96
C GLU A 273 1.60 10.15 31.63
N VAL A 274 1.47 11.19 30.83
CA VAL A 274 1.35 12.57 31.30
C VAL A 274 0.13 13.27 30.72
N GLN A 275 -0.36 14.25 31.46
CA GLN A 275 -1.41 15.15 30.99
C GLN A 275 -1.17 16.59 31.48
N PRO A 276 -1.77 17.59 30.81
CA PRO A 276 -1.63 18.98 31.23
C PRO A 276 -2.26 19.23 32.60
N LEU A 277 -1.81 20.30 33.25
CA LEU A 277 -2.38 20.76 34.51
C LEU A 277 -3.88 21.07 34.38
N PHE A 278 -4.66 20.74 35.42
CA PHE A 278 -6.07 21.13 35.46
C PHE A 278 -6.20 22.65 35.52
N ARG A 279 -7.07 23.22 34.66
CA ARG A 279 -7.32 24.67 34.56
C ARG A 279 -7.62 25.33 35.92
N ASN A 280 -8.36 24.64 36.78
CA ASN A 280 -8.82 25.16 38.07
C ASN A 280 -7.88 24.80 39.25
N SER A 281 -6.72 24.19 39.00
CA SER A 281 -5.77 23.83 40.06
C SER A 281 -5.04 25.04 40.67
N GLY A 282 -5.10 26.21 40.03
CA GLY A 282 -4.31 27.40 40.40
C GLY A 282 -2.80 27.26 40.11
N ARG A 283 -2.34 26.09 39.70
CA ARG A 283 -0.93 25.79 39.42
C ARG A 283 -0.59 26.15 37.98
N LYS A 284 0.56 26.79 37.79
CA LYS A 284 1.07 27.21 36.48
C LYS A 284 2.29 26.41 35.99
N LYS A 285 2.88 25.58 36.87
CA LYS A 285 4.13 24.87 36.61
C LYS A 285 4.01 23.36 36.77
N GLY A 286 4.72 22.66 35.90
CA GLY A 286 4.81 21.21 35.81
C GLY A 286 3.76 20.56 34.91
N VAL A 287 3.76 19.23 34.96
CA VAL A 287 2.89 18.32 34.20
C VAL A 287 2.39 17.22 35.13
N ILE A 288 1.15 16.78 34.96
CA ILE A 288 0.57 15.72 35.79
C ILE A 288 1.06 14.37 35.26
N VAL A 289 1.62 13.54 36.15
CA VAL A 289 1.83 12.11 35.89
C VAL A 289 0.49 11.41 36.08
N SER A 290 -0.19 11.09 34.98
CA SER A 290 -1.52 10.46 35.00
C SER A 290 -1.43 8.95 35.20
N GLY A 291 -0.41 8.33 34.63
CA GLY A 291 -0.24 6.87 34.61
C GLY A 291 1.22 6.47 34.62
N ILE A 292 1.47 5.25 35.10
CA ILE A 292 2.80 4.65 35.15
C ILE A 292 2.66 3.21 34.68
N ILE A 293 3.49 2.84 33.72
CA ILE A 293 3.52 1.48 33.18
C ILE A 293 4.23 0.57 34.19
N GLU A 294 3.61 -0.54 34.56
CA GLU A 294 4.18 -1.54 35.47
C GLU A 294 5.53 -2.07 34.95
N GLY A 295 6.52 -2.20 35.83
CA GLY A 295 7.88 -2.65 35.53
C GLY A 295 8.75 -1.64 34.77
N SER A 296 8.25 -0.43 34.50
CA SER A 296 8.97 0.62 33.78
C SER A 296 10.08 1.28 34.60
N PRO A 297 11.01 2.00 33.94
CA PRO A 297 11.99 2.83 34.64
C PRO A 297 11.37 3.83 35.63
N ALA A 298 10.22 4.41 35.29
CA ALA A 298 9.56 5.39 36.16
C ALA A 298 8.98 4.75 37.43
N GLU A 299 8.38 3.58 37.31
CA GLU A 299 7.94 2.84 38.50
C GLU A 299 9.13 2.49 39.40
N LYS A 300 10.22 2.00 38.82
CA LYS A 300 11.46 1.68 39.56
C LYS A 300 12.10 2.90 40.22
N ALA A 301 11.99 4.06 39.59
CA ALA A 301 12.44 5.34 40.14
C ALA A 301 11.50 5.90 41.22
N GLY A 302 10.35 5.26 41.46
CA GLY A 302 9.42 5.61 42.52
C GLY A 302 8.44 6.75 42.18
N PHE A 303 8.18 7.00 40.89
CA PHE A 303 7.08 7.87 40.47
C PHE A 303 5.74 7.32 40.95
N LEU A 304 4.77 8.20 41.21
CA LEU A 304 3.39 7.83 41.54
C LEU A 304 2.40 8.61 40.65
N SER A 305 1.26 7.97 40.35
CA SER A 305 0.14 8.69 39.71
C SER A 305 -0.32 9.84 40.60
N GLY A 306 -0.53 11.01 40.00
CA GLY A 306 -0.84 12.25 40.70
C GLY A 306 0.39 13.10 41.06
N ASP A 307 1.61 12.60 40.84
CA ASP A 307 2.81 13.45 40.89
C ASP A 307 2.68 14.60 39.89
N ILE A 308 3.18 15.77 40.29
CA ILE A 308 3.36 16.89 39.36
C ILE A 308 4.85 17.02 39.06
N MET A 309 5.29 16.50 37.91
CA MET A 309 6.68 16.66 37.48
C MET A 309 6.93 18.13 37.12
N LEU A 310 7.92 18.72 37.77
CA LEU A 310 8.35 20.11 37.59
C LEU A 310 9.54 20.20 36.63
N LYS A 311 10.48 19.26 36.75
CA LYS A 311 11.69 19.21 35.94
C LYS A 311 12.03 17.79 35.56
N LEU A 312 12.65 17.62 34.39
CA LEU A 312 13.26 16.39 33.92
C LEU A 312 14.58 16.71 33.23
N ALA A 313 15.67 16.07 33.66
CA ALA A 313 17.02 16.29 33.14
C ALA A 313 17.40 17.77 33.02
N GLY A 314 17.07 18.56 34.05
CA GLY A 314 17.34 19.99 34.13
C GLY A 314 16.41 20.90 33.31
N LYS A 315 15.50 20.36 32.48
CA LYS A 315 14.49 21.15 31.74
C LYS A 315 13.18 21.22 32.52
N GLU A 316 12.54 22.39 32.54
CA GLU A 316 11.20 22.58 33.09
C GLU A 316 10.17 21.81 32.27
N THR A 317 9.14 21.27 32.92
CA THR A 317 8.08 20.45 32.29
C THR A 317 6.72 21.12 32.42
N ASP A 318 6.67 22.43 32.18
CA ASP A 318 5.46 23.25 32.30
C ASP A 318 4.49 22.98 31.15
N ILE A 319 3.46 22.16 31.38
CA ILE A 319 2.49 21.74 30.35
C ILE A 319 1.06 22.13 30.77
N ARG A 320 0.47 23.06 30.04
CA ARG A 320 -0.88 23.61 30.26
C ARG A 320 -1.87 23.21 29.17
N PHE A 321 -1.39 22.90 27.98
CA PHE A 321 -2.15 22.56 26.80
C PHE A 321 -1.68 21.23 26.20
N GLN A 322 -2.51 20.62 25.34
CA GLN A 322 -2.19 19.30 24.76
C GLN A 322 -1.07 19.40 23.71
N GLU A 323 -1.01 20.53 23.04
CA GLU A 323 -0.06 20.93 21.99
C GLU A 323 1.39 20.99 22.50
N GLU A 324 1.58 21.04 23.82
CA GLU A 324 2.89 21.09 24.47
C GLU A 324 3.43 19.69 24.84
N ILE A 325 2.57 18.67 24.93
CA ILE A 325 2.97 17.29 25.28
C ILE A 325 4.00 16.70 24.32
N PRO A 326 3.88 16.87 22.98
CA PRO A 326 4.87 16.34 22.05
C PRO A 326 6.31 16.79 22.35
N ILE A 327 6.48 18.03 22.83
CA ILE A 327 7.79 18.59 23.17
C ILE A 327 8.39 17.88 24.40
N LEU A 328 7.57 17.59 25.42
CA LEU A 328 8.00 16.81 26.58
C LEU A 328 8.35 15.37 26.17
N ASN A 329 7.54 14.75 25.30
CA ASN A 329 7.80 13.40 24.82
C ASN A 329 9.10 13.32 24.01
N GLN A 330 9.38 14.32 23.15
CA GLN A 330 10.68 14.44 22.47
C GLN A 330 11.83 14.47 23.49
N HIS A 331 11.73 15.32 24.52
CA HIS A 331 12.76 15.43 25.57
C HIS A 331 12.96 14.11 26.34
N ILE A 332 11.88 13.38 26.65
CA ILE A 332 11.96 12.04 27.27
C ILE A 332 12.68 11.05 26.35
N MET A 333 12.38 11.08 25.04
CA MET A 333 12.97 10.17 24.06
C MET A 333 14.42 10.49 23.71
N GLU A 334 14.89 11.69 24.04
CA GLU A 334 16.28 12.14 23.89
C GLU A 334 17.15 11.87 25.11
N LEU A 335 16.58 11.39 26.22
CA LEU A 335 17.37 10.98 27.38
C LEU A 335 18.41 9.94 26.96
N HIS A 336 19.57 9.95 27.61
CA HIS A 336 20.62 8.99 27.32
C HIS A 336 20.27 7.63 27.92
N VAL A 337 20.15 6.61 27.06
CA VAL A 337 19.89 5.22 27.50
C VAL A 337 20.96 4.78 28.50
N GLY A 338 20.52 4.19 29.61
CA GLY A 338 21.40 3.67 30.66
C GLY A 338 22.06 4.73 31.54
N LYS A 339 21.89 6.03 31.25
CA LYS A 339 22.33 7.12 32.14
C LYS A 339 21.19 7.56 33.03
N GLU A 340 21.55 7.94 34.25
CA GLU A 340 20.64 8.49 35.23
C GLU A 340 20.29 9.94 34.86
N ALA A 341 19.00 10.26 34.95
CA ALA A 341 18.45 11.60 34.78
C ALA A 341 17.69 11.99 36.04
N GLU A 342 17.85 13.25 36.46
CA GLU A 342 17.13 13.79 37.60
C GLU A 342 15.71 14.23 37.17
N ALA A 343 14.71 13.89 37.97
CA ALA A 343 13.36 14.41 37.85
C ALA A 343 12.89 15.01 39.18
N VAL A 344 12.42 16.25 39.16
CA VAL A 344 11.86 16.90 40.35
C VAL A 344 10.35 16.83 40.26
N VAL A 345 9.71 16.19 41.23
CA VAL A 345 8.24 16.07 41.31
C VAL A 345 7.71 16.75 42.55
N HIS A 346 6.50 17.27 42.47
CA HIS A 346 5.76 17.75 43.63
C HIS A 346 4.69 16.75 44.04
N ARG A 347 4.85 16.18 45.24
CA ARG A 347 4.01 15.12 45.81
C ARG A 347 3.61 15.50 47.24
N HIS A 348 2.31 15.48 47.54
CA HIS A 348 1.78 15.80 48.88
C HIS A 348 2.34 17.10 49.51
N GLY A 349 2.50 18.16 48.71
CA GLY A 349 2.96 19.47 49.19
C GLY A 349 4.47 19.62 49.32
N LYS A 350 5.26 18.61 48.91
CA LYS A 350 6.73 18.64 48.96
C LYS A 350 7.33 18.39 47.58
N GLU A 351 8.48 19.00 47.32
CA GLU A 351 9.32 18.64 46.18
C GLU A 351 10.18 17.42 46.53
N ILE A 352 10.22 16.46 45.62
CA ILE A 352 10.96 15.21 45.74
C ILE A 352 11.79 15.06 44.48
N THR A 353 13.08 14.82 44.65
CA THR A 353 13.99 14.48 43.55
C THR A 353 14.03 12.98 43.37
N LEU A 354 13.64 12.52 42.18
CA LEU A 354 13.70 11.14 41.74
C LEU A 354 14.82 10.98 40.71
N HIS A 355 15.44 9.81 40.71
CA HIS A 355 16.53 9.48 39.80
C HIS A 355 16.08 8.35 38.89
N ILE A 356 16.05 8.61 37.59
CA ILE A 356 15.49 7.69 36.60
C ILE A 356 16.50 7.32 35.53
N THR A 357 16.66 6.03 35.28
CA THR A 357 17.54 5.50 34.23
C THR A 357 16.70 5.11 33.01
N ALA A 358 16.78 5.89 31.94
CA ALA A 358 16.03 5.62 30.73
C ALA A 358 16.49 4.32 30.05
N GLN A 359 15.55 3.60 29.43
CA GLN A 359 15.82 2.38 28.65
C GLN A 359 15.61 2.63 27.17
N GLU A 360 16.26 1.84 26.30
CA GLU A 360 15.99 1.89 24.86
C GLU A 360 14.53 1.47 24.61
N ARG A 361 13.85 2.23 23.78
CA ARG A 361 12.47 2.00 23.39
C ARG A 361 12.43 1.07 22.18
N GLU A 362 11.82 -0.09 22.34
CA GLU A 362 11.51 -0.99 21.22
C GLU A 362 10.45 -0.37 20.29
N TYR A 363 10.50 -0.67 19.00
CA TYR A 363 9.39 -0.37 18.09
C TYR A 363 8.12 -1.10 18.53
N ILE A 364 6.97 -0.45 18.40
CA ILE A 364 5.68 -1.06 18.75
C ILE A 364 5.47 -2.31 17.91
N LYS A 365 5.55 -2.24 16.58
CA LYS A 365 5.45 -3.40 15.70
C LYS A 365 6.83 -3.82 15.18
N SER A 366 7.23 -5.05 15.48
CA SER A 366 8.37 -5.68 14.83
C SER A 366 8.03 -6.04 13.37
N LYS A 367 9.08 -6.25 12.55
CA LYS A 367 8.95 -6.67 11.15
C LYS A 367 8.06 -7.91 11.04
N THR A 368 7.05 -7.82 10.18
CA THR A 368 6.19 -8.97 9.86
C THR A 368 6.84 -9.80 8.76
N VAL A 369 6.62 -11.11 8.80
CA VAL A 369 7.14 -12.09 7.84
C VAL A 369 6.00 -12.98 7.37
N GLU A 370 5.96 -13.29 6.07
CA GLU A 370 5.06 -14.32 5.53
C GLU A 370 5.65 -15.72 5.76
N LEU A 371 4.87 -16.61 6.37
CA LEU A 371 5.20 -18.02 6.51
C LEU A 371 4.30 -18.86 5.58
N LYS A 372 4.71 -18.98 4.32
CA LYS A 372 3.94 -19.65 3.23
C LYS A 372 3.47 -21.06 3.62
N GLN A 373 4.37 -21.84 4.23
CA GLN A 373 4.14 -23.24 4.62
C GLN A 373 3.10 -23.38 5.74
N TRP A 374 2.88 -22.31 6.51
CA TRP A 374 1.89 -22.22 7.58
C TRP A 374 0.59 -21.55 7.11
N GLY A 375 0.66 -20.77 6.03
CA GLY A 375 -0.44 -19.94 5.56
C GLY A 375 -0.78 -18.81 6.54
N ILE A 376 0.25 -18.15 7.10
CA ILE A 376 0.09 -17.02 8.02
C ILE A 376 1.11 -15.95 7.72
N THR A 377 0.84 -14.74 8.21
CA THR A 377 1.88 -13.74 8.45
C THR A 377 2.06 -13.60 9.95
N ALA A 378 3.29 -13.36 10.39
CA ALA A 378 3.57 -13.28 11.82
C ALA A 378 4.75 -12.35 12.13
N ARG A 379 4.88 -11.96 13.40
CA ARG A 379 5.97 -11.10 13.88
C ARG A 379 6.36 -11.42 15.33
N ASN A 380 7.51 -10.94 15.74
CA ASN A 380 7.92 -10.93 17.15
C ASN A 380 7.05 -9.96 17.97
N LEU A 381 6.95 -10.21 19.27
CA LEU A 381 6.24 -9.36 20.20
C LEU A 381 7.18 -8.32 20.83
N SER A 382 6.81 -7.05 20.81
CA SER A 382 7.54 -5.98 21.53
C SER A 382 7.15 -5.92 23.00
N LEU A 383 7.97 -5.30 23.83
CA LEU A 383 7.70 -5.12 25.26
C LEU A 383 6.35 -4.45 25.53
N LEU A 384 6.05 -3.36 24.81
CA LEU A 384 4.79 -2.62 24.99
C LEU A 384 3.58 -3.45 24.52
N ASN A 385 3.68 -4.17 23.41
CA ASN A 385 2.60 -5.07 22.98
C ASN A 385 2.41 -6.25 23.95
N ALA A 386 3.49 -6.80 24.52
CA ALA A 386 3.38 -7.84 25.54
C ALA A 386 2.59 -7.35 26.76
N LYS A 387 2.86 -6.13 27.22
CA LYS A 387 2.11 -5.49 28.32
C LYS A 387 0.65 -5.21 27.97
N GLU A 388 0.37 -4.67 26.79
CA GLU A 388 -1.00 -4.48 26.27
C GLU A 388 -1.77 -5.81 26.21
N MET A 389 -1.10 -6.89 25.81
CA MET A 389 -1.64 -8.25 25.79
C MET A 389 -1.66 -8.93 27.18
N LYS A 390 -1.20 -8.25 28.24
CA LYS A 390 -1.10 -8.74 29.62
C LYS A 390 -0.28 -10.02 29.76
N ARG A 391 0.83 -10.09 29.03
CA ARG A 391 1.82 -11.18 29.08
C ARG A 391 2.99 -10.80 29.95
N GLU A 392 3.58 -11.80 30.60
CA GLU A 392 4.76 -11.64 31.46
C GLU A 392 6.05 -11.51 30.64
N ASN A 393 6.09 -12.10 29.44
CA ASN A 393 7.26 -12.10 28.56
C ASN A 393 6.85 -11.96 27.09
N LYS A 394 7.86 -11.91 26.23
CA LYS A 394 7.73 -11.73 24.77
C LYS A 394 7.79 -13.05 24.00
N ASP A 395 7.88 -14.19 24.69
CA ASP A 395 8.15 -15.48 24.06
C ASP A 395 6.98 -15.89 23.16
N GLY A 396 7.35 -16.29 21.93
CA GLY A 396 6.45 -16.82 20.92
C GLY A 396 6.39 -15.97 19.65
N VAL A 397 5.56 -16.40 18.71
CA VAL A 397 5.31 -15.73 17.42
C VAL A 397 3.87 -15.24 17.30
N LEU A 398 3.69 -13.92 17.14
CA LEU A 398 2.37 -13.30 17.06
C LEU A 398 1.84 -13.43 15.64
N VAL A 399 0.75 -14.17 15.49
CA VAL A 399 0.04 -14.32 14.22
C VAL A 399 -0.67 -13.02 13.90
N THR A 400 -0.35 -12.40 12.77
CA THR A 400 -0.97 -11.14 12.34
C THR A 400 -2.18 -11.39 11.44
N THR A 401 -2.03 -12.21 10.40
CA THR A 401 -3.13 -12.62 9.52
C THR A 401 -2.99 -14.09 9.13
N VAL A 402 -4.11 -14.73 8.75
CA VAL A 402 -4.17 -16.15 8.39
C VAL A 402 -4.81 -16.30 7.03
N ARG A 403 -4.22 -17.15 6.18
CA ARG A 403 -4.69 -17.44 4.84
C ARG A 403 -5.90 -18.35 4.89
N THR A 404 -6.99 -17.90 4.29
CA THR A 404 -8.20 -18.71 4.10
C THR A 404 -7.87 -19.98 3.30
N GLY A 405 -8.24 -21.14 3.82
CA GLY A 405 -7.87 -22.45 3.23
C GLY A 405 -6.37 -22.79 3.35
N GLY A 406 -5.62 -22.06 4.18
CA GLY A 406 -4.23 -22.38 4.52
C GLY A 406 -4.11 -23.34 5.71
N PRO A 407 -2.92 -23.88 5.98
CA PRO A 407 -2.70 -24.87 7.06
C PRO A 407 -3.21 -24.45 8.45
N CYS A 408 -2.89 -23.23 8.89
CA CYS A 408 -3.37 -22.70 10.16
C CYS A 408 -4.90 -22.44 10.18
N TRP A 409 -5.50 -22.17 9.03
CA TRP A 409 -6.96 -22.02 8.89
C TRP A 409 -7.68 -23.36 9.00
N GLU A 410 -7.10 -24.41 8.43
CA GLU A 410 -7.71 -25.75 8.40
C GLU A 410 -7.57 -26.50 9.72
N SER A 411 -6.63 -26.08 10.59
CA SER A 411 -6.40 -26.69 11.89
C SER A 411 -7.63 -26.64 12.82
N LYS A 412 -7.67 -27.54 13.80
CA LYS A 412 -8.80 -27.73 14.73
C LYS A 412 -8.28 -27.87 16.17
N PRO A 413 -8.49 -26.87 17.05
CA PRO A 413 -9.07 -25.55 16.77
C PRO A 413 -8.19 -24.74 15.80
N LYS A 414 -8.84 -23.83 15.06
CA LYS A 414 -8.20 -22.95 14.08
C LYS A 414 -7.31 -21.93 14.77
N ILE A 415 -6.13 -21.68 14.20
CA ILE A 415 -5.28 -20.52 14.55
C ILE A 415 -5.77 -19.30 13.77
N VAL A 416 -5.95 -18.16 14.43
CA VAL A 416 -6.45 -16.89 13.87
C VAL A 416 -5.51 -15.73 14.16
N GLY A 417 -5.79 -14.56 13.58
CA GLY A 417 -5.05 -13.34 13.90
C GLY A 417 -5.11 -13.01 15.40
N SER A 418 -4.01 -12.48 15.93
CA SER A 418 -3.78 -12.21 17.35
C SER A 418 -3.52 -13.43 18.25
N ASP A 419 -3.50 -14.65 17.71
CA ASP A 419 -2.99 -15.81 18.44
C ASP A 419 -1.46 -15.74 18.57
N MET A 420 -0.95 -16.32 19.65
CA MET A 420 0.49 -16.39 19.96
C MET A 420 0.95 -17.84 19.88
N ILE A 421 1.75 -18.19 18.87
CA ILE A 421 2.34 -19.53 18.78
C ILE A 421 3.52 -19.60 19.74
N ILE A 422 3.53 -20.57 20.65
CA ILE A 422 4.55 -20.68 21.72
C ILE A 422 5.28 -22.02 21.72
N GLU A 423 4.74 -23.04 21.05
CA GLU A 423 5.37 -24.34 20.94
C GLU A 423 5.04 -24.99 19.59
N VAL A 424 6.04 -25.62 18.97
CA VAL A 424 5.90 -26.36 17.71
C VAL A 424 6.64 -27.69 17.85
N GLY A 425 5.92 -28.79 17.66
CA GLY A 425 6.50 -30.14 17.71
C GLY A 425 7.14 -30.50 19.04
N GLY A 426 6.57 -30.04 20.16
CA GLY A 426 7.12 -30.27 21.51
C GLY A 426 8.27 -29.32 21.90
N LYS A 427 8.68 -28.41 21.02
CA LYS A 427 9.75 -27.42 21.28
C LYS A 427 9.15 -26.04 21.49
N ARG A 428 9.47 -25.40 22.62
CA ARG A 428 9.11 -23.99 22.84
C ARG A 428 9.84 -23.10 21.84
N ILE A 429 9.15 -22.07 21.37
CA ILE A 429 9.72 -21.06 20.46
C ILE A 429 9.67 -19.69 21.11
N LYS A 430 10.70 -18.88 20.85
CA LYS A 430 10.84 -17.53 21.38
C LYS A 430 10.45 -16.45 20.39
N ASP A 431 10.68 -16.70 19.10
CA ASP A 431 10.57 -15.70 18.05
C ASP A 431 10.34 -16.35 16.66
N VAL A 432 10.17 -15.48 15.66
CA VAL A 432 9.94 -15.87 14.25
C VAL A 432 11.14 -16.60 13.67
N GLU A 433 12.37 -16.29 14.11
CA GLU A 433 13.58 -16.93 13.61
C GLU A 433 13.65 -18.40 14.01
N GLU A 434 13.32 -18.72 15.26
CA GLU A 434 13.16 -20.09 15.75
C GLU A 434 12.02 -20.82 15.03
N LEU A 435 10.89 -20.16 14.79
CA LEU A 435 9.78 -20.76 14.03
C LEU A 435 10.21 -21.11 12.60
N LEU A 436 10.89 -20.20 11.89
CA LEU A 436 11.41 -20.44 10.54
C LEU A 436 12.45 -21.56 10.50
N LYS A 437 13.31 -21.63 11.51
CA LYS A 437 14.30 -22.71 11.64
C LYS A 437 13.62 -24.07 11.82
N ILE A 438 12.70 -24.18 12.78
CA ILE A 438 11.94 -25.42 13.03
C ILE A 438 11.13 -25.81 11.80
N THR A 439 10.54 -24.85 11.10
CA THR A 439 9.78 -25.12 9.87
C THR A 439 10.66 -25.78 8.82
N ARG A 440 11.84 -25.21 8.55
CA ARG A 440 12.82 -25.79 7.60
C ARG A 440 13.22 -27.20 7.99
N GLU A 441 13.53 -27.44 9.27
CA GLU A 441 13.86 -28.77 9.80
C GLU A 441 12.72 -29.79 9.59
N LEU A 442 11.48 -29.40 9.84
CA LEU A 442 10.32 -30.29 9.72
C LEU A 442 9.96 -30.62 8.27
N THR A 443 10.14 -29.67 7.35
CA THR A 443 9.77 -29.83 5.94
C THR A 443 10.89 -30.36 5.05
N ALA A 444 12.13 -30.43 5.56
CA ALA A 444 13.27 -30.95 4.81
C ALA A 444 13.01 -32.39 4.32
N ASP A 445 13.28 -32.63 3.04
CA ASP A 445 13.20 -33.93 2.37
C ASP A 445 11.82 -34.61 2.41
N LYS A 446 10.75 -33.83 2.61
CA LYS A 446 9.37 -34.33 2.58
C LYS A 446 8.74 -34.09 1.21
N ASN A 447 7.88 -35.03 0.80
CA ASN A 447 7.07 -34.93 -0.43
C ASN A 447 5.58 -34.68 -0.15
N ASP A 448 5.13 -34.95 1.09
CA ASP A 448 3.76 -34.74 1.53
C ASP A 448 3.68 -33.68 2.64
N PRO A 449 2.51 -33.03 2.84
CA PRO A 449 2.29 -32.11 3.95
C PRO A 449 2.60 -32.71 5.32
N VAL A 450 3.30 -31.97 6.18
CA VAL A 450 3.82 -32.46 7.46
C VAL A 450 2.88 -32.07 8.61
N PRO A 451 2.21 -33.01 9.30
CA PRO A 451 1.43 -32.70 10.48
C PRO A 451 2.36 -32.37 11.66
N VAL A 452 2.17 -31.21 12.27
CA VAL A 452 2.90 -30.77 13.46
C VAL A 452 1.93 -30.35 14.56
N VAL A 453 2.21 -30.79 15.79
CA VAL A 453 1.48 -30.35 16.98
C VAL A 453 1.92 -28.94 17.35
N VAL A 454 0.97 -28.04 17.56
CA VAL A 454 1.20 -26.63 17.83
C VAL A 454 0.46 -26.23 19.10
N VAL A 455 1.17 -25.62 20.04
CA VAL A 455 0.57 -24.95 21.19
C VAL A 455 0.54 -23.47 20.93
N PHE A 456 -0.64 -22.86 21.11
CA PHE A 456 -0.81 -21.43 20.95
C PHE A 456 -1.67 -20.86 22.07
N GLU A 457 -1.52 -19.56 22.31
CA GLU A 457 -2.29 -18.82 23.30
C GLU A 457 -3.24 -17.86 22.59
N ARG A 458 -4.47 -17.82 23.08
CA ARG A 458 -5.50 -16.87 22.66
C ARG A 458 -6.00 -16.17 23.90
N LYS A 459 -5.68 -14.88 24.02
CA LYS A 459 -5.87 -14.12 25.26
C LYS A 459 -5.13 -14.82 26.42
N LYS A 460 -5.86 -15.34 27.41
CA LYS A 460 -5.30 -16.06 28.58
C LYS A 460 -5.43 -17.58 28.50
N GLU A 461 -6.02 -18.09 27.42
CA GLU A 461 -6.25 -19.53 27.25
C GLU A 461 -5.16 -20.14 26.38
N ARG A 462 -4.77 -21.37 26.71
CA ARG A 462 -3.79 -22.14 25.96
C ARG A 462 -4.49 -23.28 25.23
N TYR A 463 -4.21 -23.39 23.94
CA TYR A 463 -4.82 -24.35 23.02
C TYR A 463 -3.76 -25.25 22.41
N LEU A 464 -4.18 -26.44 22.01
CA LEU A 464 -3.39 -27.42 21.27
C LEU A 464 -4.10 -27.72 19.95
N THR A 465 -3.37 -27.72 18.83
CA THR A 465 -3.90 -28.05 17.51
C THR A 465 -2.87 -28.80 16.66
N VAL A 466 -3.30 -29.38 15.56
CA VAL A 466 -2.41 -29.98 14.55
C VAL A 466 -2.46 -29.14 13.27
N VAL A 467 -1.32 -28.63 12.84
CA VAL A 467 -1.17 -27.89 11.58
C VAL A 467 -0.49 -28.79 10.57
N ARG A 468 -1.02 -28.88 9.35
CA ARG A 468 -0.41 -29.66 8.25
C ARG A 468 0.40 -28.73 7.34
N LEU A 469 1.69 -28.61 7.59
CA LEU A 469 2.58 -27.71 6.86
C LEU A 469 2.67 -28.10 5.38
N ARG A 470 2.52 -27.12 4.49
CA ARG A 470 2.70 -27.31 3.03
C ARG A 470 4.18 -27.25 2.66
N LEU A 471 4.53 -27.84 1.53
CA LEU A 471 5.87 -27.76 0.92
C LEU A 471 5.95 -26.58 -0.03
N GLU A 472 7.14 -26.00 -0.20
CA GLU A 472 7.36 -24.78 -0.99
C GLU A 472 7.34 -25.00 -2.51
N ARG A 473 7.21 -26.23 -3.00
CA ARG A 473 7.23 -26.49 -4.45
C ARG A 473 6.02 -25.82 -5.10
N GLY A 474 6.28 -24.90 -6.04
CA GLY A 474 5.28 -24.24 -6.85
C GLY A 474 4.33 -25.25 -7.49
N MET A 475 3.06 -24.89 -7.60
CA MET A 475 2.06 -25.73 -8.26
C MET A 475 2.47 -25.97 -9.72
N GLN A 476 3.22 -27.03 -9.98
CA GLN A 476 3.30 -27.63 -11.30
C GLN A 476 2.04 -28.46 -11.48
N ASP A 477 0.97 -27.81 -11.93
CA ASP A 477 -0.20 -28.52 -12.39
C ASP A 477 0.14 -29.10 -13.76
N GLN A 478 0.42 -30.41 -13.81
CA GLN A 478 0.42 -31.14 -15.06
C GLN A 478 -1.05 -31.28 -15.44
N GLY A 479 -1.56 -30.33 -16.23
CA GLY A 479 -2.96 -30.31 -16.64
C GLY A 479 -3.43 -31.71 -17.04
N PHE A 480 -4.38 -32.25 -16.28
CA PHE A 480 -4.96 -33.54 -16.58
C PHE A 480 -6.05 -33.33 -17.63
N GLU A 481 -5.77 -33.72 -18.88
CA GLU A 481 -6.77 -33.65 -19.96
C GLU A 481 -7.87 -34.69 -19.72
N ILE A 482 -9.10 -34.25 -19.45
CA ILE A 482 -10.28 -35.12 -19.47
C ILE A 482 -11.04 -34.88 -20.77
N GLN A 483 -10.69 -35.64 -21.80
CA GLN A 483 -11.29 -35.52 -23.12
C GLN A 483 -12.73 -36.07 -23.12
N LYS A 484 -13.72 -35.27 -23.56
CA LYS A 484 -15.15 -35.64 -23.64
C LYS A 484 -15.73 -35.28 -25.00
N ALA A 485 -16.85 -35.91 -25.37
CA ALA A 485 -17.63 -35.52 -26.53
C ALA A 485 -18.18 -34.08 -26.36
N TRP A 486 -18.16 -33.31 -27.44
CA TRP A 486 -18.47 -31.88 -27.46
C TRP A 486 -19.13 -31.48 -28.77
N LEU A 487 -20.14 -30.60 -28.67
CA LEU A 487 -20.74 -29.93 -29.81
C LEU A 487 -20.11 -28.53 -29.93
N PRO A 488 -19.45 -28.18 -31.06
CA PRO A 488 -18.67 -26.95 -31.19
C PRO A 488 -19.55 -25.72 -31.41
N VAL A 489 -20.31 -25.34 -30.38
CA VAL A 489 -21.23 -24.20 -30.37
C VAL A 489 -21.16 -23.43 -29.05
N GLY A 490 -21.38 -22.11 -29.14
CA GLY A 490 -21.77 -21.28 -27.99
C GLY A 490 -23.29 -21.30 -27.86
N MET A 491 -23.80 -21.26 -26.63
CA MET A 491 -25.24 -21.40 -26.37
C MET A 491 -25.71 -20.52 -25.22
N GLN A 492 -27.02 -20.26 -25.21
CA GLN A 492 -27.74 -19.54 -24.17
C GLN A 492 -29.08 -20.25 -23.92
N VAL A 493 -29.52 -20.33 -22.66
CA VAL A 493 -30.86 -20.86 -22.35
C VAL A 493 -31.93 -19.92 -22.90
N VAL A 494 -32.95 -20.48 -23.54
CA VAL A 494 -34.17 -19.74 -23.90
C VAL A 494 -35.07 -19.68 -22.67
N THR A 495 -35.05 -18.55 -21.95
CA THR A 495 -35.97 -18.35 -20.82
C THR A 495 -37.41 -18.17 -21.29
N LYS A 496 -38.38 -18.28 -20.38
CA LYS A 496 -39.80 -18.09 -20.70
C LYS A 496 -40.08 -16.72 -21.33
N GLU A 497 -39.41 -15.69 -20.82
CA GLU A 497 -39.52 -14.31 -21.30
C GLU A 497 -38.93 -14.20 -22.71
N ILE A 498 -37.73 -14.75 -22.94
CA ILE A 498 -37.08 -14.76 -24.26
C ILE A 498 -37.96 -15.53 -25.27
N ALA A 499 -38.51 -16.67 -24.89
CA ALA A 499 -39.42 -17.45 -25.74
C ALA A 499 -40.68 -16.66 -26.11
N GLY A 500 -41.24 -15.90 -25.16
CA GLY A 500 -42.39 -15.03 -25.37
C GLY A 500 -42.10 -13.92 -26.38
N GLU A 501 -41.01 -13.19 -26.19
CA GLU A 501 -40.61 -12.08 -27.07
C GLU A 501 -40.20 -12.55 -28.48
N LEU A 502 -39.63 -13.76 -28.60
CA LEU A 502 -39.29 -14.37 -29.89
C LEU A 502 -40.50 -14.99 -30.62
N GLY A 503 -41.70 -14.91 -30.05
CA GLY A 503 -42.92 -15.44 -30.67
C GLY A 503 -42.98 -16.97 -30.72
N ILE A 504 -42.28 -17.64 -29.79
CA ILE A 504 -42.23 -19.10 -29.63
C ILE A 504 -42.58 -19.50 -28.19
N PRO A 505 -43.73 -19.05 -27.65
CA PRO A 505 -44.09 -19.26 -26.25
C PRO A 505 -44.16 -20.75 -25.90
N GLY A 506 -43.58 -21.12 -24.76
CA GLY A 506 -43.59 -22.50 -24.25
C GLY A 506 -42.48 -23.40 -24.80
N ILE A 507 -41.67 -22.92 -25.76
CA ILE A 507 -40.47 -23.64 -26.20
C ILE A 507 -39.42 -23.62 -25.10
N LYS A 508 -38.88 -24.81 -24.81
CA LYS A 508 -37.74 -25.06 -23.93
C LYS A 508 -36.57 -25.54 -24.77
N GLY A 509 -35.37 -25.09 -24.45
CA GLY A 509 -34.19 -25.41 -25.26
C GLY A 509 -33.07 -24.39 -25.11
N VAL A 510 -31.95 -24.67 -25.77
CA VAL A 510 -30.82 -23.74 -25.84
C VAL A 510 -30.74 -23.10 -27.21
N ARG A 511 -30.61 -21.77 -27.25
CA ARG A 511 -30.34 -21.02 -28.47
C ARG A 511 -28.84 -20.96 -28.72
N LEU A 512 -28.41 -21.30 -29.92
CA LEU A 512 -27.03 -21.17 -30.36
C LEU A 512 -26.67 -19.69 -30.50
N THR A 513 -25.70 -19.23 -29.71
CA THR A 513 -25.16 -17.87 -29.82
C THR A 513 -24.02 -17.81 -30.82
N GLN A 514 -23.27 -18.90 -30.95
CA GLN A 514 -22.13 -19.01 -31.85
C GLN A 514 -22.04 -20.43 -32.39
N VAL A 515 -21.63 -20.58 -33.65
CA VAL A 515 -21.21 -21.86 -34.22
C VAL A 515 -19.76 -21.67 -34.63
N TYR A 516 -18.84 -22.48 -34.07
CA TYR A 516 -17.42 -22.27 -34.31
C TYR A 516 -17.04 -22.68 -35.73
N SER A 517 -16.35 -21.78 -36.45
CA SER A 517 -15.96 -22.02 -37.84
C SER A 517 -14.97 -23.16 -37.99
N ASN A 518 -15.00 -23.83 -39.15
CA ASN A 518 -14.18 -25.00 -39.49
C ASN A 518 -14.37 -26.21 -38.54
N ARG A 519 -15.47 -26.28 -37.79
CA ARG A 519 -15.81 -27.38 -36.86
C ARG A 519 -17.06 -28.15 -37.31
N SER A 520 -17.34 -29.30 -36.69
CA SER A 520 -18.43 -30.21 -37.06
C SER A 520 -19.78 -29.50 -37.12
N ALA A 521 -20.17 -28.76 -36.09
CA ALA A 521 -21.45 -28.07 -36.04
C ALA A 521 -21.71 -27.17 -37.26
N GLU A 522 -20.71 -26.43 -37.73
CA GLU A 522 -20.84 -25.60 -38.94
C GLU A 522 -21.00 -26.47 -40.20
N ARG A 523 -20.16 -27.50 -40.35
CA ARG A 523 -20.20 -28.45 -41.48
C ARG A 523 -21.52 -29.23 -41.54
N ASP A 524 -22.09 -29.52 -40.37
CA ASP A 524 -23.34 -30.27 -40.18
C ASP A 524 -24.58 -29.38 -40.38
N GLY A 525 -24.37 -28.07 -40.58
CA GLY A 525 -25.40 -27.13 -40.99
C GLY A 525 -26.12 -26.41 -39.84
N LEU A 526 -25.60 -26.48 -38.62
CA LEU A 526 -26.05 -25.64 -37.51
C LEU A 526 -25.65 -24.18 -37.74
N ARG A 527 -26.48 -23.25 -37.29
CA ARG A 527 -26.28 -21.81 -37.46
C ARG A 527 -26.53 -21.06 -36.14
N ALA A 528 -25.84 -19.94 -35.98
CA ALA A 528 -26.14 -19.02 -34.89
C ALA A 528 -27.62 -18.59 -34.99
N GLY A 529 -28.32 -18.67 -33.86
CA GLY A 529 -29.75 -18.41 -33.76
C GLY A 529 -30.65 -19.64 -33.77
N ASP A 530 -30.15 -20.82 -34.16
CA ASP A 530 -30.89 -22.08 -34.03
C ASP A 530 -31.20 -22.38 -32.55
N ILE A 531 -32.35 -22.97 -32.25
CA ILE A 531 -32.73 -23.38 -30.89
C ILE A 531 -32.82 -24.90 -30.84
N ILE A 532 -31.94 -25.55 -30.08
CA ILE A 532 -31.95 -26.99 -29.86
C ILE A 532 -33.02 -27.32 -28.82
N THR A 533 -34.00 -28.13 -29.21
CA THR A 533 -35.15 -28.56 -28.39
C THR A 533 -35.10 -30.03 -27.99
N ALA A 534 -34.38 -30.89 -28.73
CA ALA A 534 -34.15 -32.29 -28.36
C ALA A 534 -32.81 -32.82 -28.90
N LEU A 535 -32.29 -33.86 -28.25
CA LEU A 535 -31.09 -34.61 -28.65
C LEU A 535 -31.47 -36.10 -28.72
N ASP A 536 -31.36 -36.73 -29.89
CA ASP A 536 -31.78 -38.12 -30.17
C ASP A 536 -33.20 -38.45 -29.68
N GLY A 537 -34.11 -37.49 -29.80
CA GLY A 537 -35.50 -37.60 -29.33
C GLY A 537 -35.71 -37.34 -27.84
N GLU A 538 -34.64 -37.18 -27.04
CA GLU A 538 -34.74 -36.74 -25.65
C GLU A 538 -34.91 -35.21 -25.56
N PRO A 539 -36.00 -34.70 -24.94
CA PRO A 539 -36.24 -33.26 -24.85
C PRO A 539 -35.20 -32.52 -24.00
N VAL A 540 -34.66 -31.42 -24.53
CA VAL A 540 -33.77 -30.51 -23.80
C VAL A 540 -34.63 -29.55 -22.97
N ASN A 541 -35.07 -30.03 -21.79
CA ASN A 541 -35.99 -29.33 -20.90
C ASN A 541 -35.32 -28.21 -20.07
N VAL A 542 -34.78 -27.20 -20.74
CA VAL A 542 -34.13 -26.05 -20.09
C VAL A 542 -34.99 -24.80 -20.25
N SER A 543 -35.18 -24.06 -19.15
CA SER A 543 -35.98 -22.82 -19.18
C SER A 543 -35.49 -21.74 -18.20
N SER A 544 -34.51 -22.06 -17.36
CA SER A 544 -33.85 -21.11 -16.47
C SER A 544 -32.35 -21.04 -16.73
N PRO A 545 -31.68 -19.90 -16.47
CA PRO A 545 -30.24 -19.77 -16.67
C PRO A 545 -29.39 -20.84 -15.96
N GLU A 546 -29.82 -21.33 -14.79
CA GLU A 546 -29.18 -22.42 -14.06
C GLU A 546 -29.19 -23.78 -14.80
N ASP A 547 -30.05 -23.96 -15.80
CA ASP A 547 -30.18 -25.20 -16.57
C ASP A 547 -29.13 -25.34 -17.70
N LEU A 548 -28.23 -24.37 -17.87
CA LEU A 548 -27.30 -24.30 -19.02
C LEU A 548 -26.44 -25.56 -19.19
N GLU A 549 -26.11 -26.26 -18.09
CA GLU A 549 -25.29 -27.48 -18.12
C GLU A 549 -26.05 -28.75 -18.55
N VAL A 550 -27.39 -28.71 -18.71
CA VAL A 550 -28.19 -29.90 -19.05
C VAL A 550 -27.80 -30.48 -20.40
N LEU A 551 -27.78 -29.68 -21.47
CA LEU A 551 -27.40 -30.18 -22.81
C LEU A 551 -25.93 -30.65 -22.86
N PRO A 552 -24.92 -29.90 -22.34
CA PRO A 552 -23.56 -30.42 -22.20
C PRO A 552 -23.47 -31.73 -21.43
N ALA A 553 -24.24 -31.89 -20.35
CA ALA A 553 -24.25 -33.12 -19.56
C ALA A 553 -24.81 -34.30 -20.36
N MET A 554 -25.85 -34.10 -21.18
CA MET A 554 -26.36 -35.12 -22.10
C MET A 554 -25.30 -35.50 -23.15
N ILE A 555 -24.68 -34.50 -23.80
CA ILE A 555 -23.65 -34.71 -24.84
C ILE A 555 -22.44 -35.48 -24.28
N ARG A 556 -22.01 -35.18 -23.04
CA ARG A 556 -20.87 -35.83 -22.38
C ARG A 556 -21.05 -37.34 -22.17
N GLN A 557 -22.27 -37.88 -22.30
CA GLN A 557 -22.54 -39.33 -22.19
C GLN A 557 -22.18 -40.10 -23.47
N TYR A 558 -22.03 -39.40 -24.60
CA TYR A 558 -21.72 -40.01 -25.88
C TYR A 558 -20.21 -40.22 -26.07
N LYS A 559 -19.86 -41.12 -26.99
CA LYS A 559 -18.47 -41.30 -27.43
C LYS A 559 -18.08 -40.20 -28.41
N ILE A 560 -16.82 -39.77 -28.35
CA ILE A 560 -16.23 -38.86 -29.34
C ILE A 560 -16.41 -39.46 -30.75
N GLY A 561 -16.85 -38.65 -31.71
CA GLY A 561 -17.15 -39.05 -33.09
C GLY A 561 -18.55 -39.60 -33.32
N SER A 562 -19.39 -39.72 -32.27
CA SER A 562 -20.78 -40.16 -32.44
C SER A 562 -21.58 -39.12 -33.24
N THR A 563 -22.44 -39.59 -34.13
CA THR A 563 -23.45 -38.75 -34.79
C THR A 563 -24.73 -38.76 -33.96
N VAL A 564 -25.22 -37.59 -33.60
CA VAL A 564 -26.48 -37.38 -32.87
C VAL A 564 -27.47 -36.61 -33.73
N GLU A 565 -28.76 -36.85 -33.55
CA GLU A 565 -29.83 -36.10 -34.19
C GLU A 565 -30.31 -34.98 -33.26
N LEU A 566 -30.22 -33.73 -33.73
CA LEU A 566 -30.69 -32.54 -33.02
C LEU A 566 -32.02 -32.08 -33.62
N ASP A 567 -33.04 -32.00 -32.77
CA ASP A 567 -34.29 -31.32 -33.12
C ASP A 567 -34.12 -29.83 -32.85
N ILE A 568 -34.11 -29.03 -33.91
CA ILE A 568 -33.89 -27.60 -33.81
C ILE A 568 -35.08 -26.78 -34.34
N LEU A 569 -35.19 -25.55 -33.84
CA LEU A 569 -36.00 -24.50 -34.41
C LEU A 569 -35.10 -23.45 -35.05
N ARG A 570 -35.33 -23.17 -36.34
CA ARG A 570 -34.69 -22.08 -37.07
C ARG A 570 -35.78 -21.09 -37.49
N GLY A 571 -35.89 -19.98 -36.77
CA GLY A 571 -37.07 -19.12 -36.88
C GLY A 571 -38.32 -19.86 -36.40
N LYS A 572 -39.25 -20.19 -37.33
CA LYS A 572 -40.45 -20.99 -37.05
C LYS A 572 -40.37 -22.43 -37.57
N ASP A 573 -39.34 -22.75 -38.34
CA ASP A 573 -39.21 -24.04 -39.00
C ASP A 573 -38.59 -25.06 -38.05
N LYS A 574 -39.21 -26.24 -37.96
CA LYS A 574 -38.68 -27.40 -37.24
C LYS A 574 -37.81 -28.22 -38.18
N LEU A 575 -36.55 -28.39 -37.81
CA LEU A 575 -35.57 -29.14 -38.60
C LEU A 575 -34.94 -30.22 -37.72
N LYS A 576 -34.52 -31.31 -38.36
CA LYS A 576 -33.68 -32.35 -37.77
C LYS A 576 -32.31 -32.27 -38.40
N ILE A 577 -31.28 -32.05 -37.59
CA ILE A 577 -29.90 -31.95 -38.06
C ILE A 577 -29.09 -33.07 -37.43
N LYS A 578 -28.39 -33.86 -38.26
CA LYS A 578 -27.42 -34.84 -37.78
C LYS A 578 -26.09 -34.13 -37.55
N ALA A 579 -25.63 -34.10 -36.31
CA ALA A 579 -24.39 -33.44 -35.92
C ALA A 579 -23.38 -34.46 -35.38
N ILE A 580 -22.12 -34.32 -35.76
CA ILE A 580 -21.01 -35.13 -35.27
C ILE A 580 -20.44 -34.46 -34.01
N LEU A 581 -20.38 -35.22 -32.91
CA LEU A 581 -19.76 -34.77 -31.67
C LEU A 581 -18.25 -34.89 -31.77
N GLU A 582 -17.55 -33.77 -31.70
CA GLU A 582 -16.08 -33.70 -31.72
C GLU A 582 -15.49 -33.93 -30.33
N GLN A 583 -14.18 -34.08 -30.28
CA GLN A 583 -13.43 -34.01 -29.03
C GLN A 583 -13.47 -32.58 -28.49
N SER A 584 -13.79 -32.42 -27.20
CA SER A 584 -13.72 -31.12 -26.54
C SER A 584 -12.28 -30.60 -26.55
N PRO A 585 -12.05 -29.33 -26.93
CA PRO A 585 -10.73 -28.74 -26.85
C PRO A 585 -10.31 -28.62 -25.37
N PRO A 586 -9.00 -28.64 -25.06
CA PRO A 586 -8.52 -28.40 -23.70
C PRO A 586 -9.05 -27.07 -23.16
N MET A 587 -9.51 -27.10 -21.90
CA MET A 587 -10.00 -25.90 -21.22
C MET A 587 -8.83 -25.00 -20.80
N PRO A 588 -9.01 -23.68 -20.64
CA PRO A 588 -7.94 -22.78 -20.18
C PRO A 588 -7.21 -23.25 -18.91
N GLY A 589 -7.92 -23.90 -17.97
CA GLY A 589 -7.34 -24.45 -16.75
C GLY A 589 -6.46 -25.69 -16.96
N GLU A 590 -6.62 -26.38 -18.09
CA GLU A 590 -5.88 -27.60 -18.46
C GLU A 590 -4.65 -27.29 -19.32
N MET A 591 -4.54 -26.07 -19.87
CA MET A 591 -3.41 -25.67 -20.69
C MET A 591 -2.11 -25.71 -19.89
N LYS A 592 -1.00 -26.07 -20.54
CA LYS A 592 0.32 -26.04 -19.93
C LYS A 592 0.62 -24.63 -19.40
N LYS A 593 1.07 -24.56 -18.16
CA LYS A 593 1.41 -23.30 -17.46
C LYS A 593 2.87 -23.27 -17.09
N TYR A 594 3.42 -22.07 -17.04
CA TYR A 594 4.73 -21.79 -16.45
C TYR A 594 4.58 -20.59 -15.52
N VAL A 595 4.97 -20.80 -14.27
CA VAL A 595 5.06 -19.76 -13.24
C VAL A 595 6.51 -19.32 -13.18
N ASP A 596 6.76 -18.04 -13.45
CA ASP A 596 8.08 -17.45 -13.30
C ASP A 596 8.16 -16.70 -11.97
N ASP A 597 8.85 -17.29 -10.99
CA ASP A 597 9.03 -16.69 -9.67
C ASP A 597 10.01 -15.51 -9.68
N ASN A 598 10.92 -15.42 -10.65
CA ASN A 598 11.91 -14.33 -10.72
C ASN A 598 11.26 -13.03 -11.19
N PHE A 599 10.32 -13.14 -12.12
CA PHE A 599 9.63 -12.01 -12.72
C PHE A 599 8.19 -11.83 -12.21
N GLU A 600 7.71 -12.79 -11.41
CA GLU A 600 6.42 -12.80 -10.71
C GLU A 600 5.21 -12.74 -11.65
N PHE A 601 5.15 -13.61 -12.65
CA PHE A 601 3.98 -13.76 -13.51
C PHE A 601 3.77 -15.21 -13.93
N THR A 602 2.58 -15.51 -14.45
CA THR A 602 2.21 -16.82 -14.96
C THR A 602 1.77 -16.70 -16.41
N VAL A 603 2.29 -17.59 -17.24
CA VAL A 603 1.89 -17.75 -18.63
C VAL A 603 1.30 -19.12 -18.86
N ARG A 604 0.44 -19.22 -19.86
CA ARG A 604 -0.09 -20.48 -20.35
C ARG A 604 -0.17 -20.49 -21.87
N ASP A 605 -0.26 -21.68 -22.44
CA ASP A 605 -0.57 -21.83 -23.85
C ASP A 605 -1.98 -21.26 -24.14
N ILE A 606 -2.15 -20.73 -25.36
CA ILE A 606 -3.43 -20.18 -25.82
C ILE A 606 -4.39 -21.34 -26.13
N ALA A 607 -5.52 -21.38 -25.41
CA ALA A 607 -6.57 -22.37 -25.61
C ALA A 607 -7.40 -22.05 -26.86
N PHE A 608 -8.12 -23.04 -27.38
CA PHE A 608 -9.06 -22.83 -28.48
C PHE A 608 -10.13 -21.78 -28.12
N LEU A 609 -10.69 -21.86 -26.91
CA LEU A 609 -11.75 -20.96 -26.47
C LEU A 609 -11.27 -19.50 -26.35
N ASP A 610 -10.01 -19.26 -26.00
CA ASP A 610 -9.46 -17.89 -25.98
C ASP A 610 -9.50 -17.29 -27.39
N ARG A 611 -9.03 -18.05 -28.39
CA ARG A 611 -9.04 -17.60 -29.80
C ARG A 611 -10.47 -17.33 -30.27
N ALA A 612 -11.40 -18.22 -29.93
CA ALA A 612 -12.78 -18.13 -30.37
C ALA A 612 -13.55 -16.96 -29.71
N GLN A 613 -13.26 -16.64 -28.44
CA GLN A 613 -13.85 -15.52 -27.71
C GLN A 613 -13.28 -14.18 -28.18
N GLU A 614 -11.97 -14.10 -28.39
CA GLU A 614 -11.28 -12.87 -28.77
C GLU A 614 -11.23 -12.64 -30.29
N GLY A 615 -11.75 -13.60 -31.09
CA GLY A 615 -11.74 -13.53 -32.55
C GLY A 615 -10.34 -13.60 -33.17
N TRP A 616 -9.39 -14.27 -32.51
CA TRP A 616 -8.04 -14.46 -33.04
C TRP A 616 -8.01 -15.52 -34.14
N ARG A 617 -7.06 -15.38 -35.08
CA ARG A 617 -6.81 -16.40 -36.11
C ARG A 617 -6.31 -17.69 -35.46
N ASP A 618 -6.62 -18.84 -36.06
CA ASP A 618 -6.16 -20.15 -35.57
C ASP A 618 -4.63 -20.24 -35.47
N GLU A 619 -3.92 -19.53 -36.35
CA GLU A 619 -2.47 -19.44 -36.41
C GLU A 619 -1.87 -18.47 -35.38
N GLN A 620 -2.67 -17.93 -34.46
CA GLN A 620 -2.19 -16.98 -33.46
C GLN A 620 -1.07 -17.61 -32.62
N LYS A 621 0.16 -17.14 -32.87
CA LYS A 621 1.37 -17.53 -32.15
C LYS A 621 1.52 -16.74 -30.85
N GLY A 622 2.32 -17.31 -29.95
CA GLY A 622 2.63 -16.72 -28.65
C GLY A 622 1.95 -17.46 -27.51
N ILE A 623 2.20 -16.96 -26.30
CA ILE A 623 1.66 -17.49 -25.05
C ILE A 623 0.87 -16.39 -24.34
N LEU A 624 -0.18 -16.77 -23.61
CA LEU A 624 -1.04 -15.84 -22.91
C LEU A 624 -0.53 -15.60 -21.48
N VAL A 625 -0.49 -14.34 -21.06
CA VAL A 625 -0.26 -13.96 -19.66
C VAL A 625 -1.55 -14.19 -18.87
N GLU A 626 -1.53 -15.18 -17.99
CA GLU A 626 -2.67 -15.57 -17.15
C GLU A 626 -2.74 -14.77 -15.85
N ALA A 627 -1.58 -14.50 -15.24
CA ALA A 627 -1.49 -13.76 -13.99
C ALA A 627 -0.23 -12.90 -13.96
N VAL A 628 -0.31 -11.71 -13.37
CA VAL A 628 0.84 -10.85 -13.09
C VAL A 628 0.80 -10.49 -11.60
N GLY A 629 1.90 -10.75 -10.90
CA GLY A 629 2.08 -10.39 -9.50
C GLY A 629 2.15 -8.88 -9.36
N GLN A 630 1.27 -8.32 -8.53
CA GLN A 630 1.25 -6.89 -8.23
C GLN A 630 2.60 -6.44 -7.69
N GLY A 631 3.15 -5.31 -8.16
CA GLY A 631 4.47 -4.81 -7.74
C GLY A 631 5.66 -5.72 -8.05
N GLY A 632 5.45 -6.82 -8.77
CA GLY A 632 6.52 -7.66 -9.31
C GLY A 632 7.14 -7.05 -10.57
N TRP A 633 8.29 -7.58 -11.01
CA TRP A 633 9.02 -7.05 -12.16
C TRP A 633 8.18 -6.98 -13.45
N ALA A 634 7.32 -7.98 -13.68
CA ALA A 634 6.37 -7.95 -14.79
C ALA A 634 5.32 -6.83 -14.68
N SER A 635 4.80 -6.56 -13.48
CA SER A 635 3.86 -5.44 -13.23
C SER A 635 4.52 -4.10 -13.45
N LEU A 636 5.75 -3.91 -12.93
CA LEU A 636 6.52 -2.68 -13.09
C LEU A 636 6.83 -2.37 -14.56
N ALA A 637 7.12 -3.41 -15.34
CA ALA A 637 7.30 -3.32 -16.78
C ALA A 637 5.98 -3.12 -17.55
N ARG A 638 4.83 -3.09 -16.84
CA ARG A 638 3.47 -2.93 -17.39
C ARG A 638 2.97 -4.10 -18.22
N LEU A 639 3.49 -5.31 -17.99
CA LEU A 639 2.86 -6.54 -18.48
C LEU A 639 1.50 -6.72 -17.79
N ALA A 640 0.49 -7.11 -18.54
CA ALA A 640 -0.88 -7.24 -18.02
C ALA A 640 -1.46 -8.63 -18.31
N VAL A 641 -2.45 -9.02 -17.50
CA VAL A 641 -3.26 -10.22 -17.78
C VAL A 641 -3.98 -10.06 -19.11
N GLY A 642 -3.95 -11.10 -19.94
CA GLY A 642 -4.50 -11.11 -21.29
C GLY A 642 -3.52 -10.68 -22.38
N ASP A 643 -2.32 -10.21 -22.02
CA ASP A 643 -1.25 -9.97 -22.98
C ASP A 643 -0.80 -11.27 -23.65
N ILE A 644 -0.48 -11.21 -24.95
CA ILE A 644 0.16 -12.31 -25.67
C ILE A 644 1.64 -11.99 -25.86
N ILE A 645 2.52 -12.80 -25.29
CA ILE A 645 3.97 -12.70 -25.53
C ILE A 645 4.28 -13.44 -26.84
N ILE A 646 4.86 -12.71 -27.79
CA ILE A 646 5.19 -13.21 -29.13
C ILE A 646 6.68 -13.52 -29.27
N ALA A 647 7.54 -12.78 -28.58
CA ALA A 647 8.99 -12.98 -28.63
C ALA A 647 9.66 -12.57 -27.32
N VAL A 648 10.83 -13.15 -27.07
CA VAL A 648 11.73 -12.83 -25.95
C VAL A 648 13.11 -12.53 -26.54
N ASN A 649 13.66 -11.34 -26.26
CA ASN A 649 14.94 -10.86 -26.80
C ASN A 649 15.07 -11.00 -28.33
N GLY A 650 13.96 -10.80 -29.05
CA GLY A 650 13.89 -10.90 -30.51
C GLY A 650 13.67 -12.32 -31.06
N GLU A 651 13.72 -13.34 -30.21
CA GLU A 651 13.43 -14.73 -30.60
C GLU A 651 11.93 -15.03 -30.39
N SER A 652 11.26 -15.51 -31.44
CA SER A 652 9.82 -15.81 -31.39
C SER A 652 9.51 -16.98 -30.47
N VAL A 653 8.38 -16.89 -29.76
CA VAL A 653 7.87 -17.94 -28.88
C VAL A 653 6.55 -18.49 -29.40
N SER A 654 6.43 -19.81 -29.46
CA SER A 654 5.25 -20.52 -29.95
C SER A 654 4.42 -21.16 -28.84
N ASP A 655 5.07 -21.52 -27.74
CA ASP A 655 4.50 -22.33 -26.66
C ASP A 655 5.25 -22.09 -25.35
N VAL A 656 4.63 -22.53 -24.25
CA VAL A 656 5.15 -22.37 -22.90
C VAL A 656 6.44 -23.18 -22.68
N ALA A 657 6.64 -24.30 -23.37
CA ALA A 657 7.85 -25.11 -23.19
C ALA A 657 9.10 -24.38 -23.68
N LEU A 658 9.01 -23.77 -24.87
CA LEU A 658 10.07 -22.94 -25.43
C LEU A 658 10.29 -21.71 -24.55
N PHE A 659 9.22 -21.04 -24.13
CA PHE A 659 9.30 -19.88 -23.25
C PHE A 659 10.00 -20.19 -21.93
N GLU A 660 9.60 -21.27 -21.24
CA GLU A 660 10.22 -21.74 -20.01
C GLU A 660 11.72 -21.96 -20.20
N LYS A 661 12.12 -22.62 -21.30
CA LYS A 661 13.54 -22.85 -21.62
C LYS A 661 14.30 -21.53 -21.80
N MET A 662 13.72 -20.55 -22.49
CA MET A 662 14.32 -19.23 -22.70
C MET A 662 14.48 -18.47 -21.39
N MET A 663 13.42 -18.40 -20.58
CA MET A 663 13.43 -17.70 -19.29
C MET A 663 14.40 -18.35 -18.28
N LYS A 664 14.48 -19.68 -18.23
CA LYS A 664 15.49 -20.40 -17.43
C LYS A 664 16.92 -20.05 -17.87
N GLY A 665 17.19 -20.04 -19.18
CA GLY A 665 18.50 -19.66 -19.70
C GLY A 665 18.87 -18.19 -19.43
N ILE A 666 17.89 -17.30 -19.43
CA ILE A 666 18.05 -15.90 -19.00
C ILE A 666 18.41 -15.82 -17.52
N ALA A 667 17.71 -16.59 -16.68
CA ALA A 667 17.95 -16.63 -15.23
C ALA A 667 19.32 -17.18 -14.86
N GLU A 668 19.78 -18.24 -15.54
CA GLU A 668 21.13 -18.78 -15.38
C GLU A 668 22.21 -17.75 -15.74
N LYS A 669 21.99 -16.97 -16.81
CA LYS A 669 22.91 -15.93 -17.27
C LYS A 669 22.83 -14.63 -16.48
N LYS A 670 21.80 -14.47 -15.63
CA LYS A 670 21.52 -13.26 -14.87
C LYS A 670 21.55 -11.99 -15.74
N LEU A 671 20.85 -12.02 -16.87
CA LEU A 671 20.80 -10.87 -17.79
C LEU A 671 20.14 -9.66 -17.14
N LYS A 672 20.75 -8.47 -17.27
CA LYS A 672 20.24 -7.25 -16.62
C LYS A 672 18.85 -6.82 -17.07
N SER A 673 18.47 -7.12 -18.32
CA SER A 673 17.13 -6.88 -18.81
C SER A 673 16.68 -7.96 -19.80
N VAL A 674 15.36 -8.06 -19.97
CA VAL A 674 14.68 -8.99 -20.88
C VAL A 674 13.65 -8.21 -21.66
N LEU A 675 13.76 -8.21 -22.99
CA LEU A 675 12.81 -7.53 -23.85
C LEU A 675 11.74 -8.51 -24.34
N LEU A 676 10.50 -8.32 -23.90
CA LEU A 676 9.34 -9.06 -24.39
C LEU A 676 8.69 -8.26 -25.52
N GLN A 677 8.37 -8.93 -26.63
CA GLN A 677 7.43 -8.40 -27.60
C GLN A 677 6.03 -8.87 -27.25
N VAL A 678 5.14 -7.93 -26.95
CA VAL A 678 3.82 -8.20 -26.41
C VAL A 678 2.74 -7.67 -27.35
N ARG A 679 1.63 -8.39 -27.46
CA ARG A 679 0.41 -7.92 -28.09
C ARG A 679 -0.72 -7.81 -27.07
N ARG A 680 -1.31 -6.61 -27.00
CA ARG A 680 -2.50 -6.29 -26.20
C ARG A 680 -3.61 -5.81 -27.11
N GLY A 681 -4.68 -6.58 -27.21
CA GLY A 681 -5.72 -6.35 -28.22
C GLY A 681 -5.11 -6.29 -29.63
N ILE A 682 -5.25 -5.15 -30.31
CA ILE A 682 -4.72 -4.91 -31.66
C ILE A 682 -3.32 -4.28 -31.68
N HIS A 683 -2.76 -3.91 -30.53
CA HIS A 683 -1.49 -3.20 -30.44
C HIS A 683 -0.35 -4.15 -30.12
N SER A 684 0.79 -3.96 -30.78
CA SER A 684 2.06 -4.62 -30.44
C SER A 684 3.05 -3.60 -29.94
N PHE A 685 3.74 -3.90 -28.84
CA PHE A 685 4.77 -3.06 -28.25
C PHE A 685 5.77 -3.92 -27.50
N TYR A 686 6.85 -3.29 -27.03
CA TYR A 686 7.87 -3.96 -26.25
C TYR A 686 7.70 -3.64 -24.77
N VAL A 687 7.97 -4.65 -23.95
CA VAL A 687 7.99 -4.58 -22.50
C VAL A 687 9.38 -5.00 -22.06
N GLU A 688 10.11 -4.13 -21.36
CA GLU A 688 11.42 -4.45 -20.81
C GLU A 688 11.28 -4.85 -19.35
N LEU A 689 11.66 -6.09 -19.02
CA LEU A 689 11.73 -6.58 -17.66
C LEU A 689 13.15 -6.40 -17.13
N GLU A 690 13.29 -5.84 -15.93
CA GLU A 690 14.58 -5.64 -15.26
C GLU A 690 14.67 -6.47 -13.98
N PRO A 691 15.15 -7.71 -14.03
CA PRO A 691 15.16 -8.59 -12.85
C PRO A 691 16.22 -8.20 -11.81
N ALA A 692 15.83 -8.18 -10.53
CA ALA A 692 16.80 -8.26 -9.43
C ALA A 692 17.27 -9.69 -9.23
N TRP A 693 18.43 -10.03 -9.81
CA TRP A 693 19.11 -11.30 -9.54
C TRP A 693 19.70 -11.41 -8.12
N ASN A 694 19.69 -10.30 -7.39
CA ASN A 694 20.22 -10.21 -6.04
C ASN A 694 19.12 -10.49 -5.01
N ASN A 695 18.84 -11.77 -4.80
CA ASN A 695 18.22 -12.22 -3.55
C ASN A 695 19.28 -12.27 -2.46
N ASN A 696 19.58 -11.13 -1.86
CA ASN A 696 20.07 -11.08 -0.49
C ASN A 696 19.11 -10.19 0.29
N ILE A 697 18.06 -10.81 0.87
CA ILE A 697 17.59 -10.72 2.26
C ILE A 697 16.16 -11.29 2.35
#